data_AF-A0A355M7C2-F1
#
_entry.id   AF-A0A355M7C2-F1
#
_cell.length_a   1.000
_cell.length_b   1.000
_cell.length_c   1.000
_cell.angle_alpha   90.00
_cell.angle_beta   90.00
_cell.angle_gamma   90.00
#
_symmetry.space_group_name_H-M   'P 1'
#
loop_
_entity.id
_entity.type
_entity.pdbx_description
1 polymer ?
#
loop_
_entity_poly.entity_id
_entity_poly.type
_entity_poly.pdbx_seq_one_letter_code
_entity_poly.pdbx_strand_id
1 'polypeptide(L)'
;MATILAIGISALLLMVGIAFVTTSMIERKSAVNFQDINIARALAQTAFNRAMANMKYKSTDPQENMNEIVSHDADIANDASLTDAEKRAILGDDLASQLTTVINGITYLEIPVDYPSNTAYDISDTSALSWVYIKSPQHQTYTDTQIFGRIAYVVLPDKGKIDPWAVIDSGYNASEYNKNPPSEDNYGGGNSSVASDGSYVSGRPGRDINELCLMSLEYDADSFPPAAEYPTKMSVNTCSQAGLVDTGSAGDWEDYEQLFSTLGITQDNDSIREYFKKVFYVNSTPDDEKYWIDENKDLIKEQGEMQERFNLSRTDWDTLSSQDPNGVAVNAIGNAAKNSQNYLQWLIEWNDPNSTKPQIIANLIDYCDIDDIPTTDSPSVPGYLGLEKVPYINEVMIQFKAVIKRTSTSPYTYDFDVTPTLTVELVNLYDGINSRVYKIYVEPDFSYQFWYGTSTYMFGTSGTDTTTVSFDTPSISSKTYYSISPATPLQVGLNDTKTKGTNINVNNVKTLRIKMAVTVKSLKIKLMSTDGNTLYDYSEMPTMLVTPETPFFTVNGTSNTTNTAYITLDYQVKDPRQNLKQEDWISTPGTSTANLNQTSSQTAANATIGSVNTSYTLARSIFNGTTYDLETATDPTGISTAFIRNAPMKSPWELGFIHRAKAFQTLNLKKYNEAADGNGFGPSAGGGTYILGDANILDQVKMTSNSATLGKINLNSDNVSVLRTLFDQIKIGSNIKSSTGNDPASGGSAISVSTANTIAQEVLDQNGTTGGSPFVTRAQIVNEVSELTTQSGQTTDASKEELIGKFINLTKVETPDLYTIIAVGQTLKDIGPDEGTASIYKSNQEVNVKKGRFDINADEVTSSQKILARVKYDETHPDSFYIQDIMYLED
;
A
#
# COMPACT_ATOMS: atom_id res chain seq x y z
N MET A 1 -74.84 -48.23 -61.26
CA MET A 1 -74.50 -48.49 -59.84
C MET A 1 -73.03 -48.87 -59.67
N ALA A 2 -72.55 -50.00 -60.22
CA ALA A 2 -71.16 -50.45 -60.03
C ALA A 2 -70.07 -49.39 -60.31
N THR A 3 -70.20 -48.59 -61.37
CA THR A 3 -69.26 -47.51 -61.72
C THR A 3 -69.20 -46.40 -60.68
N ILE A 4 -70.33 -46.04 -60.06
CA ILE A 4 -70.40 -45.02 -59.00
C ILE A 4 -69.75 -45.56 -57.72
N LEU A 5 -69.97 -46.83 -57.41
CA LEU A 5 -69.32 -47.51 -56.28
C LEU A 5 -67.79 -47.56 -56.48
N ALA A 6 -67.33 -47.91 -57.69
CA ALA A 6 -65.90 -47.95 -58.02
C ALA A 6 -65.25 -46.56 -57.93
N ILE A 7 -65.89 -45.50 -58.44
CA ILE A 7 -65.39 -44.13 -58.32
C ILE A 7 -65.35 -43.68 -56.85
N GLY A 8 -66.39 -44.01 -56.05
CA GLY A 8 -66.44 -43.70 -54.62
C GLY A 8 -65.33 -44.38 -53.82
N ILE A 9 -65.06 -45.67 -54.08
CA ILE A 9 -63.98 -46.42 -53.43
C ILE A 9 -62.60 -45.89 -53.88
N SER A 10 -62.40 -45.60 -55.16
CA SER A 10 -61.14 -45.02 -55.65
C SER A 10 -60.88 -43.62 -55.08
N ALA A 11 -61.91 -42.78 -54.91
CA ALA A 11 -61.78 -41.48 -54.27
C ALA A 11 -61.43 -41.61 -52.77
N LEU A 12 -62.03 -42.59 -52.08
CA LEU A 12 -61.69 -42.90 -50.68
C LEU A 12 -60.23 -43.35 -50.54
N LEU A 13 -59.77 -44.27 -51.40
CA LEU A 13 -58.39 -44.76 -51.43
C LEU A 13 -57.39 -43.63 -51.75
N LEU A 14 -57.74 -42.72 -52.66
CA LEU A 14 -56.93 -41.54 -52.95
C LEU A 14 -56.81 -40.61 -51.74
N MET A 15 -57.91 -40.34 -51.02
CA MET A 15 -57.86 -39.52 -49.80
C MET A 15 -57.05 -40.18 -48.68
N VAL A 16 -57.15 -41.50 -48.49
CA VAL A 16 -56.31 -42.24 -47.53
C VAL A 16 -54.84 -42.19 -47.93
N GLY A 17 -54.52 -42.35 -49.22
CA GLY A 17 -53.16 -42.25 -49.74
C GLY A 17 -52.55 -40.85 -49.55
N ILE A 18 -53.31 -39.79 -49.83
CA ILE A 18 -52.88 -38.41 -49.58
C ILE A 18 -52.67 -38.18 -48.08
N ALA A 19 -53.61 -38.59 -47.22
CA ALA A 19 -53.47 -38.44 -45.77
C ALA A 19 -52.21 -39.13 -45.24
N PHE A 20 -51.91 -40.36 -45.70
CA PHE A 20 -50.68 -41.07 -45.32
C PHE A 20 -49.41 -40.34 -45.77
N VAL A 21 -49.37 -39.82 -47.01
CA VAL A 21 -48.22 -39.04 -47.52
C VAL A 21 -48.06 -37.74 -46.73
N THR A 22 -49.15 -37.01 -46.46
CA THR A 22 -49.11 -35.78 -45.67
C THR A 22 -48.63 -36.04 -44.24
N THR A 23 -49.13 -37.07 -43.56
CA THR A 23 -48.65 -37.44 -42.21
C THR A 23 -47.17 -37.82 -42.24
N SER A 24 -46.74 -38.65 -43.20
CA SER A 24 -45.33 -39.04 -43.35
C SER A 24 -44.40 -37.84 -43.62
N MET A 25 -44.87 -36.84 -44.38
CA MET A 25 -44.11 -35.60 -44.62
C MET A 25 -44.05 -34.71 -43.38
N ILE A 26 -45.12 -34.62 -42.59
CA ILE A 26 -45.16 -33.88 -41.32
C ILE A 26 -44.26 -34.55 -40.28
N GLU A 27 -44.38 -35.87 -40.09
CA GLU A 27 -43.52 -36.64 -39.18
C GLU A 27 -42.05 -36.52 -39.56
N ARG A 28 -41.71 -36.64 -40.86
CA ARG A 28 -40.34 -36.43 -41.35
C ARG A 28 -39.83 -35.02 -41.06
N LYS A 29 -40.64 -33.97 -41.28
CA LYS A 29 -40.26 -32.59 -40.93
C LYS A 29 -40.09 -32.42 -39.42
N SER A 30 -41.01 -32.94 -38.62
CA SER A 30 -40.94 -32.86 -37.16
C SER A 30 -39.72 -33.59 -36.60
N ALA A 31 -39.34 -34.73 -37.19
CA ALA A 31 -38.14 -35.47 -36.82
C ALA A 31 -36.86 -34.70 -37.17
N VAL A 32 -36.80 -34.06 -38.34
CA VAL A 32 -35.67 -33.20 -38.74
C VAL A 32 -35.57 -31.98 -37.83
N ASN A 33 -36.67 -31.25 -37.61
CA ASN A 33 -36.67 -30.09 -36.70
C ASN A 33 -36.23 -30.49 -35.27
N PHE A 34 -36.70 -31.63 -34.76
CA PHE A 34 -36.28 -32.12 -33.45
C PHE A 34 -34.79 -32.53 -33.42
N GLN A 35 -34.29 -33.14 -34.49
CA GLN A 35 -32.86 -33.43 -34.64
C GLN A 35 -32.04 -32.14 -34.65
N ASP A 36 -32.45 -31.14 -35.42
CA ASP A 36 -31.73 -29.88 -35.60
C ASP A 36 -31.67 -29.05 -34.31
N ILE A 37 -32.74 -29.05 -33.51
CA ILE A 37 -32.77 -28.44 -32.16
C ILE A 37 -31.78 -29.14 -31.21
N ASN A 38 -31.73 -30.48 -31.23
CA ASN A 38 -30.78 -31.22 -30.40
C ASN A 38 -29.32 -30.98 -30.84
N ILE A 39 -29.06 -30.82 -32.15
CA ILE A 39 -27.74 -30.44 -32.67
C ILE A 39 -27.39 -29.01 -32.23
N ALA A 40 -28.30 -28.04 -32.37
CA ALA A 40 -28.07 -26.65 -31.97
C ALA A 40 -27.74 -26.56 -30.47
N ARG A 41 -28.45 -27.31 -29.62
CA ARG A 41 -28.17 -27.42 -28.18
C ARG A 41 -26.81 -28.07 -27.88
N ALA A 42 -26.44 -29.13 -28.58
CA ALA A 42 -25.12 -29.74 -28.43
C ALA A 42 -23.99 -28.80 -28.90
N LEU A 43 -24.22 -27.99 -29.93
CA LEU A 43 -23.31 -26.97 -30.42
C LEU A 43 -23.16 -25.82 -29.39
N ALA A 44 -24.26 -25.31 -28.84
CA ALA A 44 -24.22 -24.29 -27.79
C ALA A 44 -23.48 -24.78 -26.53
N GLN A 45 -23.71 -26.03 -26.11
CA GLN A 45 -22.97 -26.67 -25.03
C GLN A 45 -21.47 -26.83 -25.37
N THR A 46 -21.13 -27.09 -26.64
CA THR A 46 -19.74 -27.14 -27.11
C THR A 46 -19.08 -25.76 -27.05
N ALA A 47 -19.80 -24.70 -27.40
CA ALA A 47 -19.35 -23.32 -27.29
C ALA A 47 -19.07 -22.94 -25.84
N PHE A 48 -20.01 -23.21 -24.93
CA PHE A 48 -19.83 -23.03 -23.49
C PHE A 48 -18.64 -23.83 -22.93
N ASN A 49 -18.49 -25.11 -23.31
CA ASN A 49 -17.36 -25.93 -22.86
C ASN A 49 -16.00 -25.40 -23.40
N ARG A 50 -15.97 -24.80 -24.59
CA ARG A 50 -14.77 -24.14 -25.14
C ARG A 50 -14.45 -22.84 -24.40
N ALA A 51 -15.45 -22.02 -24.08
CA ALA A 51 -15.27 -20.84 -23.23
C ALA A 51 -14.65 -21.24 -21.88
N MET A 52 -15.24 -22.24 -21.21
CA MET A 52 -14.74 -22.79 -19.94
C MET A 52 -13.30 -23.32 -20.03
N ALA A 53 -12.94 -23.99 -21.14
CA ALA A 53 -11.58 -24.49 -21.34
C ALA A 53 -10.55 -23.37 -21.53
N ASN A 54 -10.90 -22.31 -22.28
CA ASN A 54 -10.05 -21.13 -22.42
C ASN A 54 -9.95 -20.33 -21.11
N MET A 55 -11.02 -20.25 -20.32
CA MET A 55 -10.99 -19.63 -18.98
C MET A 55 -9.99 -20.33 -18.07
N LYS A 56 -10.01 -21.68 -18.02
CA LYS A 56 -9.04 -22.50 -17.27
C LYS A 56 -7.59 -22.35 -17.75
N TYR A 57 -7.38 -21.97 -19.01
CA TYR A 57 -6.04 -21.75 -19.56
C TYR A 57 -5.54 -20.32 -19.28
N LYS A 58 -6.41 -19.30 -19.38
CA LYS A 58 -6.03 -17.92 -19.04
C LYS A 58 -5.95 -17.67 -17.53
N SER A 59 -6.73 -18.36 -16.69
CA SER A 59 -6.73 -18.13 -15.23
C SER A 59 -5.44 -18.47 -14.50
N THR A 60 -4.50 -19.17 -15.14
CA THR A 60 -3.17 -19.42 -14.57
C THR A 60 -2.23 -18.22 -14.67
N ASP A 61 -2.46 -17.31 -15.63
CA ASP A 61 -1.62 -16.11 -15.80
C ASP A 61 -2.39 -14.86 -15.28
N PRO A 62 -1.91 -14.18 -14.23
CA PRO A 62 -2.57 -13.01 -13.65
C PRO A 62 -2.49 -11.75 -14.53
N GLN A 63 -1.65 -11.75 -15.58
CA GLN A 63 -1.58 -10.65 -16.56
C GLN A 63 -2.56 -10.84 -17.72
N GLU A 64 -3.04 -12.07 -17.96
CA GLU A 64 -3.94 -12.41 -19.06
C GLU A 64 -5.39 -11.93 -18.81
N ASN A 65 -5.89 -11.06 -19.68
CA ASN A 65 -7.22 -10.49 -19.50
C ASN A 65 -8.32 -11.48 -19.94
N MET A 66 -9.11 -11.96 -18.99
CA MET A 66 -10.24 -12.85 -19.26
C MET A 66 -11.42 -12.19 -20.00
N ASN A 67 -11.42 -10.85 -20.14
CA ASN A 67 -12.35 -10.13 -21.03
C ASN A 67 -12.15 -10.49 -22.51
N GLU A 68 -10.97 -11.01 -22.89
CA GLU A 68 -10.63 -11.34 -24.28
C GLU A 68 -11.08 -12.74 -24.72
N ILE A 69 -11.74 -13.51 -23.85
CA ILE A 69 -12.14 -14.88 -24.15
C ILE A 69 -13.43 -14.86 -25.00
N VAL A 70 -13.23 -14.67 -26.29
CA VAL A 70 -14.24 -14.71 -27.34
C VAL A 70 -14.07 -15.95 -28.23
N SER A 71 -15.09 -16.26 -29.02
CA SER A 71 -14.93 -17.17 -30.16
C SER A 71 -14.24 -16.45 -31.31
N HIS A 72 -13.19 -17.06 -31.86
CA HIS A 72 -12.48 -16.55 -33.05
C HIS A 72 -12.09 -17.70 -33.98
N ASP A 73 -12.33 -17.56 -35.30
CA ASP A 73 -11.98 -18.57 -36.31
C ASP A 73 -10.75 -18.13 -37.13
N ALA A 74 -9.58 -18.49 -36.60
CA ALA A 74 -8.29 -18.12 -37.16
C ALA A 74 -8.04 -18.71 -38.56
N ASP A 75 -8.70 -19.81 -38.95
CA ASP A 75 -8.54 -20.43 -40.28
C ASP A 75 -9.09 -19.48 -41.36
N ILE A 76 -10.29 -18.93 -41.15
CA ILE A 76 -10.94 -18.02 -42.10
C ILE A 76 -10.33 -16.61 -42.03
N ALA A 77 -9.98 -16.14 -40.83
CA ALA A 77 -9.30 -14.85 -40.64
C ALA A 77 -7.98 -14.76 -41.44
N ASN A 78 -7.21 -15.85 -41.47
CA ASN A 78 -5.93 -15.93 -42.16
C ASN A 78 -6.00 -16.45 -43.61
N ASP A 79 -7.19 -16.77 -44.15
CA ASP A 79 -7.32 -17.27 -45.52
C ASP A 79 -6.97 -16.17 -46.55
N ALA A 80 -5.81 -16.32 -47.19
CA ALA A 80 -5.31 -15.40 -48.22
C ALA A 80 -6.08 -15.45 -49.56
N SER A 81 -7.03 -16.39 -49.72
CA SER A 81 -7.91 -16.46 -50.89
C SER A 81 -9.16 -15.58 -50.78
N LEU A 82 -9.45 -15.07 -49.57
CA LEU A 82 -10.60 -14.21 -49.28
C LEU A 82 -10.19 -12.75 -49.09
N THR A 83 -11.00 -11.82 -49.59
CA THR A 83 -10.84 -10.40 -49.25
C THR A 83 -11.36 -10.09 -47.83
N ASP A 84 -10.84 -9.07 -47.15
CA ASP A 84 -11.28 -8.74 -45.78
C ASP A 84 -12.78 -8.41 -45.69
N ALA A 85 -13.37 -7.93 -46.77
CA ALA A 85 -14.82 -7.71 -46.87
C ALA A 85 -15.60 -9.03 -46.88
N GLU A 86 -15.12 -10.05 -47.60
CA GLU A 86 -15.71 -11.40 -47.57
C GLU A 86 -15.49 -12.08 -46.23
N LYS A 87 -14.28 -11.98 -45.67
CA LYS A 87 -13.99 -12.53 -44.33
C LYS A 87 -14.91 -11.92 -43.27
N ARG A 88 -15.10 -10.59 -43.25
CA ARG A 88 -16.06 -9.91 -42.36
C ARG A 88 -17.49 -10.42 -42.57
N ALA A 89 -17.92 -10.55 -43.82
CA ALA A 89 -19.26 -11.05 -44.14
C ALA A 89 -19.46 -12.50 -43.67
N ILE A 90 -18.45 -13.36 -43.78
CA ILE A 90 -18.53 -14.75 -43.30
C ILE A 90 -18.51 -14.79 -41.76
N LEU A 91 -17.54 -14.11 -41.14
CA LEU A 91 -17.24 -14.28 -39.72
C LEU A 91 -18.18 -13.54 -38.76
N GLY A 92 -18.93 -12.54 -39.22
CA GLY A 92 -19.89 -11.81 -38.38
C GLY A 92 -21.29 -11.63 -38.96
N ASP A 93 -21.69 -12.38 -39.99
CA ASP A 93 -23.09 -12.42 -40.44
C ASP A 93 -24.03 -12.73 -39.26
N ASP A 94 -25.07 -11.92 -39.07
CA ASP A 94 -26.04 -11.89 -37.97
C ASP A 94 -25.51 -11.92 -36.51
N LEU A 95 -24.21 -12.10 -36.28
CA LEU A 95 -23.58 -12.40 -35.00
C LEU A 95 -23.98 -11.44 -33.87
N ALA A 96 -24.00 -10.13 -34.17
CA ALA A 96 -24.40 -9.09 -33.23
C ALA A 96 -25.82 -9.32 -32.68
N SER A 97 -26.77 -9.72 -33.53
CA SER A 97 -28.14 -10.02 -33.13
C SER A 97 -28.27 -11.31 -32.31
N GLN A 98 -27.40 -12.29 -32.58
CA GLN A 98 -27.47 -13.60 -31.94
C GLN A 98 -26.85 -13.60 -30.54
N LEU A 99 -25.76 -12.86 -30.33
CA LEU A 99 -25.11 -12.76 -29.02
C LEU A 99 -25.68 -11.65 -28.13
N THR A 100 -26.25 -10.58 -28.70
CA THR A 100 -26.98 -9.57 -27.90
C THR A 100 -28.05 -10.26 -27.05
N THR A 101 -27.99 -10.01 -25.74
CA THR A 101 -28.76 -10.75 -24.75
C THR A 101 -29.40 -9.78 -23.77
N VAL A 102 -30.72 -9.64 -23.92
CA VAL A 102 -31.58 -8.87 -23.01
C VAL A 102 -32.58 -9.82 -22.36
N ILE A 103 -32.57 -9.96 -21.04
CA ILE A 103 -33.49 -10.81 -20.29
C ILE A 103 -34.24 -9.92 -19.32
N ASN A 104 -35.58 -9.91 -19.31
CA ASN A 104 -36.38 -9.10 -18.36
C ASN A 104 -35.98 -7.60 -18.29
N GLY A 105 -35.52 -7.02 -19.40
CA GLY A 105 -35.01 -5.64 -19.46
C GLY A 105 -33.54 -5.45 -19.08
N ILE A 106 -32.86 -6.49 -18.57
CA ILE A 106 -31.42 -6.50 -18.28
C ILE A 106 -30.65 -6.69 -19.58
N THR A 107 -29.85 -5.70 -20.01
CA THR A 107 -28.83 -5.92 -21.05
C THR A 107 -27.60 -6.57 -20.44
N TYR A 108 -27.42 -7.87 -20.66
CA TYR A 108 -26.20 -8.60 -20.29
C TYR A 108 -25.07 -8.40 -21.30
N LEU A 109 -25.43 -8.25 -22.57
CA LEU A 109 -24.53 -7.94 -23.67
C LEU A 109 -25.29 -7.22 -24.78
N GLU A 110 -24.71 -6.13 -25.26
CA GLU A 110 -25.16 -5.43 -26.46
C GLU A 110 -23.97 -5.32 -27.41
N ILE A 111 -24.12 -5.84 -28.63
CA ILE A 111 -23.13 -5.70 -29.69
C ILE A 111 -23.66 -4.67 -30.69
N PRO A 112 -22.86 -3.67 -31.10
CA PRO A 112 -23.30 -2.67 -32.06
C PRO A 112 -23.88 -3.29 -33.35
N VAL A 113 -25.01 -2.77 -33.81
CA VAL A 113 -25.73 -3.28 -35.01
C VAL A 113 -24.94 -3.13 -36.31
N ASP A 114 -23.88 -2.32 -36.30
CA ASP A 114 -22.93 -2.15 -37.40
C ASP A 114 -21.72 -3.09 -37.30
N TYR A 115 -21.67 -4.01 -36.33
CA TYR A 115 -20.65 -5.07 -36.24
C TYR A 115 -20.93 -6.21 -37.24
N PRO A 116 -19.93 -6.71 -38.02
CA PRO A 116 -18.52 -6.29 -38.11
C PRO A 116 -18.25 -5.25 -39.21
N SER A 117 -19.27 -4.59 -39.77
CA SER A 117 -19.12 -3.62 -40.88
C SER A 117 -18.40 -2.32 -40.50
N ASN A 118 -18.23 -2.05 -39.20
CA ASN A 118 -17.47 -0.91 -38.68
C ASN A 118 -15.96 -1.01 -39.00
N THR A 119 -15.33 0.12 -39.31
CA THR A 119 -13.87 0.24 -39.55
C THR A 119 -13.00 -0.10 -38.34
N ALA A 120 -13.58 -0.21 -37.14
CA ALA A 120 -12.90 -0.62 -35.91
C ALA A 120 -12.82 -2.15 -35.71
N TYR A 121 -13.52 -2.96 -36.51
CA TYR A 121 -13.37 -4.42 -36.46
C TYR A 121 -12.16 -4.87 -37.30
N ASP A 122 -11.04 -5.13 -36.62
CA ASP A 122 -9.88 -5.78 -37.24
C ASP A 122 -10.03 -7.30 -37.19
N ILE A 123 -10.19 -7.91 -38.37
CA ILE A 123 -10.39 -9.35 -38.51
C ILE A 123 -9.11 -10.17 -38.25
N SER A 124 -7.95 -9.52 -38.18
CA SER A 124 -6.66 -10.15 -37.86
C SER A 124 -6.32 -10.14 -36.38
N ASP A 125 -7.11 -9.43 -35.56
CA ASP A 125 -7.01 -9.43 -34.11
C ASP A 125 -7.59 -10.73 -33.52
N THR A 126 -6.85 -11.41 -32.66
CA THR A 126 -7.29 -12.65 -32.00
C THR A 126 -8.41 -12.42 -30.98
N SER A 127 -8.64 -11.18 -30.55
CA SER A 127 -9.78 -10.76 -29.72
C SER A 127 -11.03 -10.41 -30.55
N ALA A 128 -10.97 -10.50 -31.88
CA ALA A 128 -12.11 -10.23 -32.76
C ALA A 128 -13.16 -11.34 -32.69
N LEU A 129 -14.23 -11.08 -31.94
CA LEU A 129 -15.39 -11.96 -31.78
C LEU A 129 -16.01 -12.32 -33.15
N SER A 130 -16.03 -13.62 -33.45
CA SER A 130 -16.52 -14.17 -34.71
C SER A 130 -17.15 -15.55 -34.56
N TRP A 131 -17.91 -15.97 -35.59
CA TRP A 131 -18.42 -17.34 -35.73
C TRP A 131 -17.29 -18.35 -35.96
N VAL A 132 -17.33 -19.46 -35.23
CA VAL A 132 -16.46 -20.63 -35.45
C VAL A 132 -17.25 -21.76 -36.11
N TYR A 133 -16.77 -22.24 -37.26
CA TYR A 133 -17.52 -23.18 -38.10
C TYR A 133 -17.19 -24.65 -37.83
N ILE A 134 -18.22 -25.47 -37.65
CA ILE A 134 -18.07 -26.89 -37.32
C ILE A 134 -18.30 -27.77 -38.57
N LYS A 135 -17.20 -28.39 -39.02
CA LYS A 135 -17.11 -29.22 -40.23
C LYS A 135 -17.43 -30.69 -39.91
N SER A 136 -18.10 -31.37 -40.83
CA SER A 136 -18.47 -32.79 -40.71
C SER A 136 -17.24 -33.71 -40.75
N PRO A 137 -17.10 -34.73 -39.88
CA PRO A 137 -15.91 -35.58 -39.83
C PRO A 137 -15.73 -36.53 -41.03
N GLN A 138 -16.67 -36.57 -41.99
CA GLN A 138 -16.80 -37.68 -42.94
C GLN A 138 -15.97 -37.56 -44.24
N HIS A 139 -15.25 -36.46 -44.51
CA HIS A 139 -14.48 -36.29 -45.77
C HIS A 139 -13.09 -35.64 -45.57
N GLN A 140 -12.16 -36.34 -44.92
CA GLN A 140 -10.78 -35.86 -44.68
C GLN A 140 -9.90 -35.70 -45.93
N THR A 141 -10.40 -35.98 -47.14
CA THR A 141 -9.63 -35.94 -48.40
C THR A 141 -9.94 -34.73 -49.29
N TYR A 142 -10.84 -33.84 -48.86
CA TYR A 142 -11.28 -32.68 -49.65
C TYR A 142 -11.24 -31.40 -48.83
N THR A 143 -10.84 -30.30 -49.48
CA THR A 143 -10.88 -28.93 -48.92
C THR A 143 -12.29 -28.42 -48.65
N ASP A 144 -13.31 -29.13 -49.15
CA ASP A 144 -14.69 -28.69 -49.29
C ASP A 144 -15.59 -29.53 -48.36
N THR A 145 -15.17 -29.68 -47.11
CA THR A 145 -15.84 -30.53 -46.10
C THR A 145 -17.07 -29.82 -45.53
N GLN A 146 -18.25 -30.43 -45.71
CA GLN A 146 -19.55 -29.85 -45.35
C GLN A 146 -19.59 -29.26 -43.92
N ILE A 147 -20.04 -28.01 -43.76
CA ILE A 147 -20.39 -27.45 -42.45
C ILE A 147 -21.78 -27.92 -42.02
N PHE A 148 -21.96 -28.24 -40.75
CA PHE A 148 -23.27 -28.63 -40.19
C PHE A 148 -23.73 -27.74 -39.03
N GLY A 149 -22.88 -26.80 -38.62
CA GLY A 149 -23.20 -25.83 -37.59
C GLY A 149 -22.14 -24.76 -37.43
N ARG A 150 -22.51 -23.68 -36.74
CA ARG A 150 -21.60 -22.63 -36.27
C ARG A 150 -21.83 -22.37 -34.79
N ILE A 151 -20.78 -21.94 -34.10
CA ILE A 151 -20.83 -21.58 -32.68
C ILE A 151 -20.16 -20.23 -32.45
N ALA A 152 -20.66 -19.49 -31.48
CA ALA A 152 -19.99 -18.32 -30.95
C ALA A 152 -20.14 -18.25 -29.43
N TYR A 153 -19.19 -17.62 -28.75
CA TYR A 153 -19.26 -17.40 -27.31
C TYR A 153 -18.47 -16.15 -26.91
N VAL A 154 -18.81 -15.61 -25.75
CA VAL A 154 -18.05 -14.56 -25.07
C VAL A 154 -18.12 -14.78 -23.56
N VAL A 155 -17.00 -14.56 -22.89
CA VAL A 155 -16.89 -14.53 -21.44
C VAL A 155 -16.90 -13.09 -20.97
N LEU A 156 -17.86 -12.76 -20.12
CA LEU A 156 -18.01 -11.46 -19.49
C LEU A 156 -17.70 -11.64 -18.00
N PRO A 157 -16.49 -11.33 -17.51
CA PRO A 157 -16.23 -11.36 -16.09
C PRO A 157 -17.11 -10.33 -15.38
N ASP A 158 -17.64 -10.69 -14.22
CA ASP A 158 -18.47 -9.85 -13.36
C ASP A 158 -17.55 -8.92 -12.54
N LYS A 159 -16.78 -8.08 -13.26
CA LYS A 159 -15.86 -7.08 -12.70
C LYS A 159 -16.65 -5.92 -12.09
N GLY A 160 -16.00 -5.20 -11.18
CA GLY A 160 -16.52 -3.93 -10.69
C GLY A 160 -17.83 -4.00 -9.91
N LYS A 161 -17.91 -4.98 -9.01
CA LYS A 161 -18.98 -5.13 -8.02
C LYS A 161 -18.41 -5.19 -6.61
N ILE A 162 -19.27 -4.89 -5.63
CA ILE A 162 -18.95 -4.93 -4.21
C ILE A 162 -19.99 -5.75 -3.44
N ASP A 163 -19.60 -6.28 -2.30
CA ASP A 163 -20.54 -6.90 -1.37
C ASP A 163 -21.32 -5.80 -0.64
N PRO A 164 -22.62 -5.60 -0.91
CA PRO A 164 -23.39 -4.62 -0.16
C PRO A 164 -23.46 -5.00 1.32
N TRP A 165 -23.50 -6.28 1.70
CA TRP A 165 -23.60 -6.71 3.09
C TRP A 165 -22.34 -6.39 3.90
N ALA A 166 -21.15 -6.64 3.32
CA ALA A 166 -19.89 -6.44 4.02
C ALA A 166 -19.44 -4.97 4.09
N VAL A 167 -19.76 -4.18 3.06
CA VAL A 167 -19.27 -2.78 2.94
C VAL A 167 -20.27 -1.72 3.40
N ILE A 168 -21.34 -2.13 4.08
CA ILE A 168 -22.25 -1.21 4.76
C ILE A 168 -21.49 -0.42 5.82
N ASP A 169 -21.36 0.90 5.60
CA ASP A 169 -21.08 1.89 6.65
C ASP A 169 -22.10 1.74 7.77
N SER A 170 -21.71 1.99 9.03
CA SER A 170 -22.49 1.66 10.22
C SER A 170 -23.72 2.53 10.51
N GLY A 171 -24.34 3.08 9.47
CA GLY A 171 -25.54 3.90 9.52
C GLY A 171 -25.29 5.32 9.96
N TYR A 172 -24.17 5.56 10.64
CA TYR A 172 -23.85 6.83 11.27
C TYR A 172 -23.48 7.90 10.23
N ASN A 173 -22.65 7.59 9.23
CA ASN A 173 -22.30 8.54 8.17
C ASN A 173 -23.42 8.69 7.11
N ALA A 174 -24.23 7.64 6.91
CA ALA A 174 -25.24 7.56 5.85
C ALA A 174 -26.59 8.20 6.23
N SER A 175 -26.87 8.45 7.51
CA SER A 175 -28.16 9.00 7.97
C SER A 175 -28.10 10.42 8.53
N GLU A 176 -26.96 10.85 9.09
CA GLU A 176 -26.82 12.17 9.70
C GLU A 176 -26.07 13.17 8.81
N TYR A 177 -26.80 13.84 7.90
CA TYR A 177 -26.36 15.14 7.36
C TYR A 177 -26.52 16.28 8.41
N ASN A 178 -26.38 15.99 9.72
CA ASN A 178 -26.42 16.96 10.81
C ASN A 178 -25.94 16.39 12.16
N LYS A 179 -24.86 16.98 12.71
CA LYS A 179 -24.53 17.07 14.14
C LYS A 179 -24.22 15.76 14.92
N ASN A 180 -23.08 15.15 14.61
CA ASN A 180 -21.87 15.14 15.47
C ASN A 180 -21.01 13.87 15.23
N PRO A 181 -19.70 13.95 14.93
CA PRO A 181 -18.84 12.78 14.79
C PRO A 181 -18.85 11.85 16.02
N PRO A 182 -18.77 10.52 15.86
CA PRO A 182 -18.54 9.61 16.99
C PRO A 182 -17.11 9.79 17.55
N SER A 183 -16.95 9.53 18.86
CA SER A 183 -15.63 9.45 19.51
C SER A 183 -15.30 7.99 19.81
N GLU A 184 -14.10 7.52 19.45
CA GLU A 184 -13.78 6.09 19.33
C GLU A 184 -13.96 5.25 20.62
N ASP A 185 -13.88 5.84 21.81
CA ASP A 185 -14.09 5.13 23.08
C ASP A 185 -15.58 4.96 23.47
N ASN A 186 -16.50 5.56 22.71
CA ASN A 186 -17.94 5.45 22.92
C ASN A 186 -18.68 5.34 21.57
N TYR A 187 -19.07 4.12 21.23
CA TYR A 187 -20.00 3.81 20.13
C TYR A 187 -21.45 4.22 20.49
N GLY A 188 -21.61 5.45 21.00
CA GLY A 188 -22.78 5.92 21.72
C GLY A 188 -22.57 7.30 22.36
N GLY A 189 -22.35 8.34 21.55
CA GLY A 189 -22.35 9.74 22.00
C GLY A 189 -21.40 10.64 21.19
N GLY A 190 -21.95 11.58 20.42
CA GLY A 190 -21.18 12.37 19.44
C GLY A 190 -20.41 13.60 19.97
N ASN A 191 -19.58 14.17 19.10
CA ASN A 191 -18.51 15.15 19.34
C ASN A 191 -17.33 14.89 18.37
N SER A 192 -16.93 15.66 17.36
CA SER A 192 -16.30 16.99 17.47
C SER A 192 -15.89 17.54 16.07
N SER A 193 -16.12 18.80 15.66
CA SER A 193 -16.93 19.87 16.26
C SER A 193 -17.24 20.98 15.23
N VAL A 194 -18.51 21.08 14.82
CA VAL A 194 -19.36 22.29 14.90
C VAL A 194 -18.74 23.68 14.62
N ALA A 195 -19.20 24.35 13.54
CA ALA A 195 -19.12 25.81 13.41
C ALA A 195 -20.00 26.52 14.47
N SER A 196 -19.75 27.79 14.80
CA SER A 196 -20.32 28.48 15.99
C SER A 196 -21.86 28.57 16.10
N ASP A 197 -22.61 28.11 15.10
CA ASP A 197 -24.08 28.01 15.08
C ASP A 197 -24.63 26.56 15.10
N GLY A 198 -23.77 25.54 15.20
CA GLY A 198 -24.21 24.15 15.37
C GLY A 198 -24.39 23.36 14.08
N SER A 199 -23.73 23.73 12.98
CA SER A 199 -23.96 23.15 11.64
C SER A 199 -23.18 21.83 11.38
N TYR A 200 -22.48 21.68 10.24
CA TYR A 200 -22.25 20.35 9.60
C TYR A 200 -20.80 19.84 9.65
N VAL A 201 -20.62 18.52 9.86
CA VAL A 201 -19.51 17.69 9.33
C VAL A 201 -19.99 16.24 9.11
N SER A 202 -19.83 15.72 7.89
CA SER A 202 -19.74 14.27 7.61
C SER A 202 -18.46 14.06 6.78
N GLY A 203 -17.81 12.91 6.94
CA GLY A 203 -16.51 12.64 6.33
C GLY A 203 -15.82 11.46 7.00
N ARG A 204 -15.37 10.51 6.19
CA ARG A 204 -14.84 9.18 6.52
C ARG A 204 -13.44 9.26 7.16
N PRO A 205 -13.24 8.90 8.44
CA PRO A 205 -11.91 8.66 9.03
C PRO A 205 -10.95 7.86 8.14
N GLY A 206 -11.45 6.80 7.50
CA GLY A 206 -10.71 5.93 6.57
C GLY A 206 -9.81 4.92 7.27
N ARG A 207 -10.22 4.38 8.42
CA ARG A 207 -9.41 3.43 9.20
C ARG A 207 -10.07 2.07 9.35
N ASP A 208 -11.39 2.02 9.37
CA ASP A 208 -12.09 0.77 9.59
C ASP A 208 -12.05 -0.08 8.31
N ILE A 209 -11.88 -1.39 8.50
CA ILE A 209 -11.68 -2.39 7.44
C ILE A 209 -12.88 -2.56 6.49
N ASN A 210 -14.00 -1.88 6.76
CA ASN A 210 -15.27 -1.96 6.04
C ASN A 210 -15.88 -0.56 5.80
N GLU A 211 -15.09 0.51 5.91
CA GLU A 211 -15.56 1.90 5.86
C GLU A 211 -15.75 2.36 4.40
N LEU A 212 -16.93 2.15 3.77
CA LEU A 212 -17.21 2.64 2.40
C LEU A 212 -18.38 3.62 2.31
N CYS A 213 -18.20 4.69 1.52
CA CYS A 213 -19.26 5.66 1.23
C CYS A 213 -20.17 5.17 0.09
N LEU A 214 -21.16 4.34 0.41
CA LEU A 214 -22.13 3.80 -0.58
C LEU A 214 -23.01 4.86 -1.24
N MET A 215 -23.11 6.08 -0.69
CA MET A 215 -23.79 7.20 -1.37
C MET A 215 -23.07 7.68 -2.63
N SER A 216 -21.82 7.26 -2.85
CA SER A 216 -20.96 7.71 -3.95
C SER A 216 -21.15 6.90 -5.24
N LEU A 217 -22.06 5.94 -5.27
CA LEU A 217 -22.42 5.14 -6.45
C LEU A 217 -23.26 6.00 -7.44
N GLU A 218 -22.83 6.15 -8.71
CA GLU A 218 -23.54 7.00 -9.69
C GLU A 218 -24.68 6.30 -10.42
N TYR A 219 -25.83 6.96 -10.49
CA TYR A 219 -26.87 6.70 -11.47
C TYR A 219 -27.12 7.98 -12.28
N ASP A 220 -26.29 8.15 -13.32
CA ASP A 220 -26.31 9.18 -14.36
C ASP A 220 -26.29 10.66 -13.90
N ALA A 221 -25.55 11.51 -14.60
CA ALA A 221 -25.13 12.83 -14.11
C ALA A 221 -26.30 13.83 -13.85
N ASP A 222 -27.50 13.55 -14.36
CA ASP A 222 -28.71 14.36 -14.17
C ASP A 222 -29.76 13.71 -13.23
N SER A 223 -29.54 12.50 -12.67
CA SER A 223 -30.62 11.76 -11.99
C SER A 223 -30.26 10.78 -10.86
N PHE A 224 -29.35 11.12 -9.94
CA PHE A 224 -29.35 10.49 -8.59
C PHE A 224 -30.33 11.16 -7.59
N PRO A 225 -31.64 11.11 -7.86
CA PRO A 225 -32.61 10.86 -6.79
C PRO A 225 -33.50 9.66 -7.15
N PRO A 226 -33.70 8.72 -6.20
CA PRO A 226 -34.27 9.15 -4.92
C PRO A 226 -33.47 8.74 -3.68
N ALA A 227 -33.00 9.80 -3.00
CA ALA A 227 -32.67 9.86 -1.58
C ALA A 227 -31.52 8.98 -1.05
N ALA A 228 -30.99 9.40 0.09
CA ALA A 228 -30.19 8.55 0.99
C ALA A 228 -30.95 7.27 1.41
N GLU A 229 -32.25 7.15 1.15
CA GLU A 229 -33.13 6.06 1.55
C GLU A 229 -32.55 4.65 1.36
N TYR A 230 -32.00 4.29 0.19
CA TYR A 230 -31.48 2.92 -0.01
C TYR A 230 -30.16 2.68 0.75
N PRO A 231 -29.11 3.53 0.63
CA PRO A 231 -27.94 3.45 1.52
C PRO A 231 -28.28 3.50 3.01
N THR A 232 -29.25 4.33 3.44
CA THR A 232 -29.72 4.43 4.83
C THR A 232 -30.50 3.18 5.27
N LYS A 233 -31.31 2.56 4.41
CA LYS A 233 -31.99 1.29 4.71
C LYS A 233 -30.96 0.18 4.94
N MET A 234 -30.02 0.04 4.01
CA MET A 234 -28.89 -0.90 4.11
C MET A 234 -28.08 -0.70 5.40
N SER A 235 -27.88 0.55 5.84
CA SER A 235 -26.96 0.88 6.94
C SER A 235 -27.56 1.07 8.34
N VAL A 236 -28.86 1.40 8.46
CA VAL A 236 -29.48 1.73 9.76
C VAL A 236 -30.53 0.70 10.21
N ASN A 237 -31.28 0.10 9.28
CA ASN A 237 -32.59 -0.50 9.61
C ASN A 237 -32.70 -2.01 9.39
N THR A 238 -31.82 -2.62 8.58
CA THR A 238 -32.01 -4.02 8.13
C THR A 238 -30.85 -4.97 8.44
N CYS A 239 -29.69 -4.44 8.85
CA CYS A 239 -28.44 -5.22 8.96
C CYS A 239 -27.90 -5.16 10.40
N SER A 240 -27.63 -6.31 11.01
CA SER A 240 -27.11 -6.39 12.37
C SER A 240 -25.59 -6.18 12.41
N GLN A 241 -25.13 -5.08 12.99
CA GLN A 241 -23.70 -4.70 13.10
C GLN A 241 -22.93 -4.78 11.77
N ALA A 242 -23.17 -3.76 10.95
CA ALA A 242 -22.27 -3.29 9.91
C ALA A 242 -20.78 -3.51 10.23
N GLY A 243 -20.02 -4.06 9.29
CA GLY A 243 -18.57 -4.17 9.35
C GLY A 243 -17.98 -5.15 10.38
N LEU A 244 -18.79 -5.98 11.06
CA LEU A 244 -18.33 -7.00 12.03
C LEU A 244 -18.82 -8.41 11.69
N VAL A 245 -18.77 -8.78 10.41
CA VAL A 245 -19.26 -10.07 9.92
C VAL A 245 -18.14 -11.10 9.94
N ASP A 246 -18.03 -11.88 11.03
CA ASP A 246 -17.19 -13.07 11.07
C ASP A 246 -17.68 -14.11 10.04
N THR A 247 -16.74 -14.86 9.48
CA THR A 247 -17.01 -15.88 8.45
C THR A 247 -18.00 -16.93 8.97
N GLY A 248 -19.18 -17.01 8.34
CA GLY A 248 -20.28 -17.90 8.75
C GLY A 248 -21.39 -17.27 9.61
N SER A 249 -21.40 -15.94 9.77
CA SER A 249 -22.54 -15.22 10.35
C SER A 249 -23.78 -15.34 9.47
N ALA A 250 -24.93 -15.68 10.05
CA ALA A 250 -26.19 -15.83 9.32
C ALA A 250 -26.79 -14.45 8.96
N GLY A 251 -26.42 -13.92 7.78
CA GLY A 251 -26.89 -12.60 7.33
C GLY A 251 -26.63 -12.21 5.87
N ASP A 252 -25.79 -12.94 5.13
CA ASP A 252 -25.60 -12.71 3.69
C ASP A 252 -26.95 -12.82 2.93
N TRP A 253 -27.11 -12.01 1.89
CA TRP A 253 -28.28 -12.05 1.02
C TRP A 253 -28.08 -13.19 0.01
N GLU A 254 -28.87 -14.26 0.14
CA GLU A 254 -28.74 -15.47 -0.70
C GLU A 254 -28.98 -15.16 -2.19
N ASP A 255 -29.85 -14.19 -2.48
CA ASP A 255 -30.15 -13.70 -3.83
C ASP A 255 -30.59 -12.22 -3.88
N TYR A 256 -30.74 -11.70 -5.11
CA TYR A 256 -31.15 -10.32 -5.35
C TYR A 256 -32.60 -10.02 -4.91
N GLU A 257 -33.51 -10.99 -4.85
CA GLU A 257 -34.89 -10.75 -4.41
C GLU A 257 -34.99 -10.65 -2.88
N GLN A 258 -34.14 -11.36 -2.13
CA GLN A 258 -33.94 -11.12 -0.70
C GLN A 258 -33.44 -9.68 -0.45
N LEU A 259 -32.43 -9.24 -1.21
CA LEU A 259 -31.96 -7.84 -1.23
C LEU A 259 -33.10 -6.86 -1.55
N PHE A 260 -33.76 -7.01 -2.70
CA PHE A 260 -34.80 -6.07 -3.15
C PHE A 260 -36.01 -6.03 -2.21
N SER A 261 -36.47 -7.17 -1.72
CA SER A 261 -37.57 -7.22 -0.74
C SER A 261 -37.19 -6.57 0.60
N THR A 262 -35.95 -6.72 1.05
CA THR A 262 -35.42 -6.09 2.27
C THR A 262 -35.35 -4.57 2.14
N LEU A 263 -35.00 -4.05 0.96
CA LEU A 263 -34.97 -2.60 0.69
C LEU A 263 -36.32 -2.01 0.24
N GLY A 264 -37.32 -2.85 -0.02
CA GLY A 264 -38.64 -2.43 -0.51
C GLY A 264 -38.65 -1.99 -1.98
N ILE A 265 -37.71 -2.49 -2.80
CA ILE A 265 -37.62 -2.25 -4.24
C ILE A 265 -38.61 -3.19 -4.94
N THR A 266 -39.64 -2.65 -5.60
CA THR A 266 -40.68 -3.46 -6.26
C THR A 266 -40.30 -3.81 -7.70
N GLN A 267 -41.09 -4.69 -8.33
CA GLN A 267 -40.94 -4.99 -9.76
C GLN A 267 -41.23 -3.78 -10.67
N ASP A 268 -41.83 -2.69 -10.17
CA ASP A 268 -42.02 -1.45 -10.93
C ASP A 268 -40.74 -0.58 -10.96
N ASN A 269 -39.68 -0.99 -10.26
CA ASN A 269 -38.40 -0.27 -10.14
C ASN A 269 -37.29 -0.89 -11.01
N ASP A 270 -37.61 -1.35 -12.23
CA ASP A 270 -36.67 -2.06 -13.11
C ASP A 270 -35.30 -1.38 -13.21
N SER A 271 -35.22 -0.09 -13.57
CA SER A 271 -33.94 0.63 -13.71
C SER A 271 -33.09 0.66 -12.42
N ILE A 272 -33.71 0.59 -11.23
CA ILE A 272 -33.00 0.49 -9.94
C ILE A 272 -32.52 -0.95 -9.71
N ARG A 273 -33.37 -1.95 -10.02
CA ARG A 273 -33.00 -3.38 -9.95
C ARG A 273 -31.82 -3.69 -10.88
N GLU A 274 -31.79 -3.07 -12.05
CA GLU A 274 -30.69 -3.15 -13.01
C GLU A 274 -29.42 -2.49 -12.51
N TYR A 275 -29.54 -1.28 -11.97
CA TYR A 275 -28.39 -0.61 -11.37
C TYR A 275 -27.76 -1.41 -10.23
N PHE A 276 -28.58 -1.94 -9.31
CA PHE A 276 -28.11 -2.73 -8.18
C PHE A 276 -27.43 -4.03 -8.63
N LYS A 277 -27.96 -4.71 -9.66
CA LYS A 277 -27.31 -5.88 -10.28
C LYS A 277 -26.03 -5.54 -11.03
N LYS A 278 -25.77 -4.28 -11.36
CA LYS A 278 -24.51 -3.82 -11.97
C LYS A 278 -23.44 -3.51 -10.93
N VAL A 279 -23.80 -2.95 -9.77
CA VAL A 279 -22.81 -2.51 -8.74
C VAL A 279 -22.63 -3.47 -7.58
N PHE A 280 -23.59 -4.36 -7.32
CA PHE A 280 -23.53 -5.31 -6.21
C PHE A 280 -23.43 -6.75 -6.70
N TYR A 281 -22.70 -7.58 -5.97
CA TYR A 281 -22.91 -9.02 -5.95
C TYR A 281 -23.65 -9.42 -4.66
N VAL A 282 -24.15 -10.65 -4.60
CA VAL A 282 -24.88 -11.23 -3.45
C VAL A 282 -24.39 -12.67 -3.27
N ASN A 283 -24.44 -13.22 -2.05
CA ASN A 283 -23.93 -14.57 -1.75
C ASN A 283 -22.44 -14.72 -2.11
N SER A 284 -21.61 -13.92 -1.45
CA SER A 284 -20.19 -13.81 -1.78
C SER A 284 -19.33 -14.77 -0.95
N THR A 285 -18.06 -14.91 -1.32
CA THR A 285 -17.09 -15.67 -0.51
C THR A 285 -16.10 -14.69 0.12
N PRO A 286 -15.68 -14.91 1.37
CA PRO A 286 -14.61 -14.13 1.98
C PRO A 286 -13.33 -14.21 1.15
N ASP A 287 -12.72 -13.06 0.89
CA ASP A 287 -11.43 -12.92 0.21
C ASP A 287 -10.31 -13.35 1.16
N ASP A 288 -9.44 -14.28 0.73
CA ASP A 288 -8.31 -14.74 1.55
C ASP A 288 -7.36 -13.58 1.91
N GLU A 289 -6.93 -13.52 3.18
CA GLU A 289 -6.00 -12.50 3.70
C GLU A 289 -4.53 -12.88 3.40
N LYS A 290 -4.28 -13.16 2.12
CA LYS A 290 -2.99 -13.61 1.57
C LYS A 290 -2.48 -12.69 0.48
N TYR A 291 -1.18 -12.77 0.21
CA TYR A 291 -0.51 -12.08 -0.90
C TYR A 291 0.37 -13.07 -1.67
N TRP A 292 0.67 -12.76 -2.92
CA TRP A 292 1.46 -13.63 -3.79
C TRP A 292 2.94 -13.21 -3.80
N ILE A 293 3.83 -14.19 -3.93
CA ILE A 293 5.25 -13.98 -4.23
C ILE A 293 5.63 -14.88 -5.40
N ASP A 294 6.11 -14.30 -6.49
CA ASP A 294 6.57 -15.01 -7.69
C ASP A 294 7.95 -15.67 -7.42
N GLU A 295 7.96 -16.82 -6.73
CA GLU A 295 9.16 -17.49 -6.24
C GLU A 295 9.95 -18.16 -7.36
N ASN A 296 9.24 -18.72 -8.33
CA ASN A 296 9.83 -19.47 -9.44
C ASN A 296 10.16 -18.57 -10.67
N LYS A 297 9.59 -17.35 -10.74
CA LYS A 297 9.71 -16.36 -11.82
C LYS A 297 9.07 -16.75 -13.16
N ASP A 298 7.99 -17.51 -13.12
CA ASP A 298 7.14 -17.84 -14.27
C ASP A 298 5.86 -16.97 -14.38
N LEU A 299 5.63 -16.09 -13.40
CA LEU A 299 4.48 -15.20 -13.27
C LEU A 299 3.13 -15.89 -12.97
N ILE A 300 3.09 -17.19 -12.63
CA ILE A 300 1.85 -17.94 -12.37
C ILE A 300 1.51 -17.93 -10.88
N LYS A 301 0.27 -17.59 -10.51
CA LYS A 301 -0.19 -17.67 -9.12
C LYS A 301 -0.38 -19.12 -8.66
N GLU A 302 0.61 -19.69 -7.98
CA GLU A 302 0.49 -21.04 -7.38
C GLU A 302 0.10 -21.01 -5.89
N GLN A 303 -0.69 -22.01 -5.43
CA GLN A 303 -1.07 -22.14 -4.01
C GLN A 303 0.16 -22.27 -3.07
N GLY A 304 1.29 -22.80 -3.56
CA GLY A 304 2.53 -22.93 -2.79
C GLY A 304 3.26 -21.60 -2.54
N GLU A 305 2.94 -20.58 -3.33
CA GLU A 305 3.55 -19.25 -3.33
C GLU A 305 2.75 -18.21 -2.54
N MET A 306 1.46 -18.46 -2.30
CA MET A 306 0.60 -17.59 -1.49
C MET A 306 1.06 -17.54 -0.03
N GLN A 307 1.28 -16.32 0.49
CA GLN A 307 1.73 -16.02 1.85
C GLN A 307 0.64 -15.36 2.69
N GLU A 308 0.57 -15.68 3.98
CA GLU A 308 -0.29 -14.98 4.96
C GLU A 308 0.14 -13.52 5.16
N ARG A 309 -0.81 -12.56 5.11
CA ARG A 309 -0.52 -11.15 5.41
C ARG A 309 -0.26 -10.93 6.91
N PHE A 310 0.71 -10.09 7.24
CA PHE A 310 1.10 -9.71 8.61
C PHE A 310 0.04 -8.79 9.25
N ASN A 311 -0.46 -9.13 10.44
CA ASN A 311 -1.45 -8.32 11.13
C ASN A 311 -0.84 -7.15 11.92
N LEU A 312 -1.14 -5.91 11.54
CA LEU A 312 -0.68 -4.70 12.23
C LEU A 312 -1.49 -4.38 13.50
N SER A 313 -2.77 -4.79 13.55
CA SER A 313 -3.68 -4.56 14.70
C SER A 313 -3.56 -5.60 15.81
N ARG A 314 -2.57 -6.49 15.72
CA ARG A 314 -2.31 -7.56 16.69
C ARG A 314 -2.17 -7.03 18.11
N THR A 315 -2.60 -7.83 19.10
CA THR A 315 -2.68 -7.41 20.51
C THR A 315 -1.54 -7.93 21.38
N ASP A 316 -0.57 -8.63 20.78
CA ASP A 316 0.58 -9.26 21.44
C ASP A 316 1.90 -8.51 21.21
N TRP A 317 1.86 -7.25 20.76
CA TRP A 317 3.05 -6.38 20.64
C TRP A 317 3.83 -6.28 21.96
N ASP A 318 3.13 -6.15 23.11
CA ASP A 318 3.70 -6.16 24.46
C ASP A 318 4.49 -7.45 24.82
N THR A 319 4.37 -8.52 24.01
CA THR A 319 5.20 -9.74 24.19
C THR A 319 6.57 -9.63 23.51
N LEU A 320 6.79 -8.57 22.72
CA LEU A 320 7.98 -8.28 21.93
C LEU A 320 8.78 -7.06 22.49
N SER A 321 8.16 -6.21 23.33
CA SER A 321 8.61 -4.86 23.74
C SER A 321 9.74 -4.75 24.78
N SER A 322 10.46 -5.82 25.08
CA SER A 322 11.36 -5.85 26.26
C SER A 322 12.84 -5.91 25.91
N GLN A 323 13.72 -5.70 26.91
CA GLN A 323 15.16 -5.94 26.73
C GLN A 323 15.39 -7.35 26.17
N ASP A 324 15.95 -7.39 24.97
CA ASP A 324 16.03 -8.58 24.14
C ASP A 324 17.50 -8.99 23.90
N PRO A 325 18.22 -9.44 24.94
CA PRO A 325 19.66 -9.69 24.88
C PRO A 325 20.08 -10.85 23.96
N ASN A 326 19.11 -11.53 23.32
CA ASN A 326 19.36 -12.58 22.33
C ASN A 326 18.71 -12.27 20.96
N GLY A 327 18.10 -11.09 20.79
CA GLY A 327 17.39 -10.70 19.57
C GLY A 327 16.14 -11.54 19.27
N VAL A 328 15.52 -12.20 20.25
CA VAL A 328 14.33 -13.05 20.09
C VAL A 328 13.15 -12.31 19.46
N ALA A 329 12.83 -11.10 19.91
CA ALA A 329 11.72 -10.30 19.40
C ALA A 329 12.01 -9.82 17.98
N VAL A 330 13.22 -9.30 17.73
CA VAL A 330 13.65 -8.90 16.39
C VAL A 330 13.74 -10.10 15.44
N ASN A 331 14.18 -11.27 15.91
CA ASN A 331 14.20 -12.52 15.13
C ASN A 331 12.80 -13.07 14.88
N ALA A 332 11.85 -12.86 15.81
CA ALA A 332 10.48 -13.35 15.67
C ALA A 332 9.75 -12.74 14.46
N ILE A 333 10.15 -11.54 14.03
CA ILE A 333 9.68 -10.88 12.80
C ILE A 333 10.73 -10.99 11.68
N GLY A 334 11.95 -10.52 11.92
CA GLY A 334 13.01 -10.37 10.91
C GLY A 334 13.71 -11.65 10.46
N ASN A 335 13.41 -12.79 11.08
CA ASN A 335 13.82 -14.16 10.73
C ASN A 335 12.67 -15.17 10.93
N ALA A 336 11.42 -14.70 10.84
CA ALA A 336 10.22 -15.52 11.02
C ALA A 336 10.17 -16.69 10.01
N ALA A 337 9.50 -17.79 10.39
CA ALA A 337 9.21 -18.86 9.45
C ALA A 337 8.22 -18.38 8.38
N LYS A 338 8.47 -18.74 7.11
CA LYS A 338 7.56 -18.53 5.99
C LYS A 338 6.15 -19.05 6.34
N ASN A 339 5.10 -18.32 5.92
CA ASN A 339 3.70 -18.57 6.28
C ASN A 339 3.33 -18.48 7.79
N SER A 340 4.16 -17.86 8.64
CA SER A 340 3.76 -17.55 10.03
C SER A 340 3.12 -16.16 10.16
N GLN A 341 2.27 -15.94 11.17
CA GLN A 341 1.66 -14.62 11.43
C GLN A 341 2.65 -13.52 11.86
N ASN A 342 3.92 -13.86 12.05
CA ASN A 342 4.99 -12.90 12.30
C ASN A 342 5.86 -12.67 11.04
N TYR A 343 5.55 -13.33 9.92
CA TYR A 343 6.30 -13.23 8.68
C TYR A 343 6.01 -11.93 7.95
N LEU A 344 7.06 -11.15 7.69
CA LEU A 344 6.99 -9.94 6.87
C LEU A 344 8.18 -9.95 5.89
N GLN A 345 7.98 -10.59 4.73
CA GLN A 345 8.99 -10.81 3.69
C GLN A 345 9.78 -9.53 3.39
N TRP A 346 9.07 -8.41 3.26
CA TRP A 346 9.63 -7.11 2.91
C TRP A 346 10.68 -6.59 3.92
N LEU A 347 10.53 -6.93 5.22
CA LEU A 347 11.58 -6.69 6.22
C LEU A 347 12.66 -7.75 6.18
N ILE A 348 12.31 -9.03 5.99
CA ILE A 348 13.28 -10.13 5.96
C ILE A 348 14.35 -9.89 4.88
N GLU A 349 13.90 -9.49 3.69
CA GLU A 349 14.68 -9.18 2.49
C GLU A 349 15.19 -7.73 2.42
N TRP A 350 15.16 -6.99 3.53
CA TRP A 350 15.59 -5.60 3.58
C TRP A 350 17.05 -5.44 3.11
N ASN A 351 17.23 -4.77 1.97
CA ASN A 351 18.48 -4.68 1.24
C ASN A 351 19.21 -3.37 1.55
N ASP A 352 19.96 -3.35 2.66
CA ASP A 352 20.83 -2.23 3.06
C ASP A 352 22.21 -2.73 3.48
N PRO A 353 23.32 -2.27 2.85
CA PRO A 353 24.68 -2.66 3.24
C PRO A 353 25.03 -2.31 4.69
N ASN A 354 24.33 -1.36 5.32
CA ASN A 354 24.55 -0.97 6.71
C ASN A 354 23.67 -1.77 7.72
N SER A 355 22.86 -2.72 7.24
CA SER A 355 21.95 -3.57 8.02
C SER A 355 21.11 -2.80 9.06
N THR A 356 20.31 -1.86 8.58
CA THR A 356 19.34 -1.10 9.39
C THR A 356 18.14 -1.94 9.86
N LYS A 357 17.94 -3.14 9.29
CA LYS A 357 16.81 -4.06 9.59
C LYS A 357 16.47 -4.21 11.09
N PRO A 358 17.42 -4.50 12.02
CA PRO A 358 17.09 -4.69 13.44
C PRO A 358 16.48 -3.44 14.08
N GLN A 359 17.01 -2.26 13.71
CA GLN A 359 16.53 -0.97 14.21
C GLN A 359 15.11 -0.64 13.69
N ILE A 360 14.80 -1.02 12.45
CA ILE A 360 13.46 -0.81 11.88
C ILE A 360 12.44 -1.74 12.56
N ILE A 361 12.83 -2.98 12.86
CA ILE A 361 11.96 -3.92 13.60
C ILE A 361 11.73 -3.43 15.04
N ALA A 362 12.76 -2.96 15.73
CA ALA A 362 12.60 -2.33 17.06
C ALA A 362 11.67 -1.11 17.00
N ASN A 363 11.87 -0.21 16.02
CA ASN A 363 10.98 0.95 15.82
C ASN A 363 9.53 0.57 15.47
N LEU A 364 9.30 -0.61 14.87
CA LEU A 364 7.96 -1.12 14.58
C LEU A 364 7.29 -1.70 15.84
N ILE A 365 8.06 -2.36 16.71
CA ILE A 365 7.59 -2.91 17.99
C ILE A 365 7.21 -1.75 18.92
N ASP A 366 8.16 -0.84 19.21
CA ASP A 366 8.01 0.32 20.12
C ASP A 366 6.96 1.36 19.66
N TYR A 367 6.49 1.28 18.41
CA TYR A 367 5.35 2.07 17.95
C TYR A 367 4.01 1.49 18.46
N CYS A 368 3.96 0.16 18.63
CA CYS A 368 2.75 -0.64 18.71
C CYS A 368 2.48 -1.30 20.07
N ASP A 369 3.50 -1.45 20.91
CA ASP A 369 3.36 -1.88 22.31
C ASP A 369 2.85 -0.72 23.20
N ILE A 370 2.50 -1.01 24.46
CA ILE A 370 1.80 -0.06 25.34
C ILE A 370 2.71 0.77 26.25
N ASP A 371 4.01 0.45 26.33
CA ASP A 371 4.88 0.97 27.39
C ASP A 371 5.70 2.21 26.94
N ASP A 372 6.88 2.46 27.52
CA ASP A 372 7.76 3.59 27.17
C ASP A 372 9.23 3.09 27.08
N ILE A 373 9.47 1.77 26.94
CA ILE A 373 10.75 1.08 27.11
C ILE A 373 11.30 0.62 25.76
N PRO A 374 12.39 1.23 25.26
CA PRO A 374 12.97 0.86 23.97
C PRO A 374 13.34 -0.62 23.82
N THR A 375 12.89 -1.26 22.75
CA THR A 375 13.34 -2.60 22.35
C THR A 375 14.82 -2.55 21.96
N THR A 376 15.67 -3.34 22.63
CA THR A 376 17.12 -3.28 22.44
C THR A 376 17.82 -4.61 22.75
N ASP A 377 18.92 -4.86 22.04
CA ASP A 377 19.84 -5.99 22.28
C ASP A 377 20.74 -5.78 23.51
N SER A 378 20.96 -4.55 23.97
CA SER A 378 21.92 -4.26 25.03
C SER A 378 21.69 -2.91 25.72
N PRO A 379 21.34 -2.89 27.02
CA PRO A 379 21.20 -1.64 27.79
C PRO A 379 22.54 -0.95 28.10
N SER A 380 23.66 -1.50 27.61
CA SER A 380 25.01 -1.04 27.97
C SER A 380 25.78 -0.43 26.79
N VAL A 381 25.67 -1.05 25.61
CA VAL A 381 26.09 -0.56 24.29
C VAL A 381 25.15 -1.23 23.28
N PRO A 382 24.04 -0.59 22.89
CA PRO A 382 23.07 -1.15 21.94
C PRO A 382 23.62 -1.21 20.52
N GLY A 383 23.35 -2.32 19.82
CA GLY A 383 23.45 -2.44 18.37
C GLY A 383 22.22 -1.89 17.66
N TYR A 384 21.06 -1.94 18.33
CA TYR A 384 19.85 -1.19 18.01
C TYR A 384 19.15 -0.76 19.31
N LEU A 385 18.43 0.36 19.25
CA LEU A 385 17.65 0.90 20.36
C LEU A 385 16.40 1.53 19.77
N GLY A 386 15.24 0.87 19.90
CA GLY A 386 14.00 1.35 19.31
C GLY A 386 13.57 2.74 19.82
N LEU A 387 12.58 3.33 19.15
CA LEU A 387 12.21 4.72 19.34
C LEU A 387 10.93 4.83 20.14
N GLU A 388 11.03 5.58 21.23
CA GLU A 388 9.98 5.69 22.24
C GLU A 388 9.51 7.12 22.47
N LYS A 389 8.40 7.26 23.22
CA LYS A 389 7.77 8.56 23.53
C LYS A 389 8.53 9.36 24.60
N VAL A 390 9.86 9.42 24.46
CA VAL A 390 10.83 9.97 25.41
C VAL A 390 11.66 11.10 24.79
N PRO A 391 12.43 11.88 25.60
CA PRO A 391 13.37 12.87 25.08
C PRO A 391 14.63 12.21 24.50
N TYR A 392 15.18 12.79 23.43
CA TYR A 392 16.38 12.32 22.75
C TYR A 392 17.58 13.25 22.96
N ILE A 393 18.79 12.72 23.04
CA ILE A 393 20.06 13.43 23.13
C ILE A 393 20.34 14.11 21.78
N ASN A 394 20.44 15.45 21.79
CA ASN A 394 20.47 16.29 20.57
C ASN A 394 21.78 17.06 20.35
N GLU A 395 22.36 17.61 21.41
CA GLU A 395 23.62 18.38 21.37
C GLU A 395 24.44 18.10 22.62
N VAL A 396 25.77 18.04 22.47
CA VAL A 396 26.71 17.80 23.57
C VAL A 396 27.87 18.77 23.48
N MET A 397 27.95 19.68 24.44
CA MET A 397 29.04 20.64 24.57
C MET A 397 30.00 20.21 25.69
N ILE A 398 31.30 20.16 25.42
CA ILE A 398 32.34 20.04 26.46
C ILE A 398 33.23 21.28 26.45
N GLN A 399 33.23 22.04 27.55
CA GLN A 399 34.15 23.14 27.77
C GLN A 399 35.31 22.73 28.69
N PHE A 400 36.52 22.69 28.16
CA PHE A 400 37.76 22.53 28.92
C PHE A 400 38.27 23.90 29.38
N LYS A 401 38.11 24.19 30.67
CA LYS A 401 38.66 25.40 31.31
C LYS A 401 40.05 25.10 31.87
N ALA A 402 41.09 25.69 31.32
CA ALA A 402 42.44 25.65 31.87
C ALA A 402 42.74 26.91 32.69
N VAL A 403 43.13 26.73 33.95
CA VAL A 403 43.52 27.79 34.87
C VAL A 403 45.02 27.69 35.16
N ILE A 404 45.75 28.78 34.95
CA ILE A 404 47.19 28.89 35.21
C ILE A 404 47.43 29.97 36.25
N LYS A 405 48.04 29.62 37.39
CA LYS A 405 48.26 30.52 38.51
C LYS A 405 49.73 30.59 38.87
N ARG A 406 50.33 31.79 38.90
CA ARG A 406 51.72 31.94 39.34
C ARG A 406 51.84 31.98 40.86
N THR A 407 52.44 30.95 41.44
CA THR A 407 52.57 30.72 42.89
C THR A 407 53.85 31.25 43.52
N SER A 408 54.88 31.58 42.74
CA SER A 408 56.12 32.20 43.25
C SER A 408 56.75 33.18 42.25
N THR A 409 57.55 34.12 42.76
CA THR A 409 58.33 35.12 42.01
C THR A 409 59.83 34.85 41.96
N SER A 410 60.37 34.00 42.84
CA SER A 410 61.78 33.60 42.85
C SER A 410 61.97 32.29 43.62
N PRO A 411 62.22 31.14 42.94
CA PRO A 411 62.07 30.94 41.49
C PRO A 411 60.61 31.17 41.04
N TYR A 412 60.39 31.40 39.75
CA TYR A 412 59.02 31.46 39.22
C TYR A 412 58.40 30.06 39.24
N THR A 413 57.23 29.93 39.86
CA THR A 413 56.47 28.66 39.94
C THR A 413 55.04 28.89 39.45
N TYR A 414 54.49 27.91 38.74
CA TYR A 414 53.15 27.98 38.15
C TYR A 414 52.37 26.70 38.50
N ASP A 415 51.15 26.87 38.97
CA ASP A 415 50.16 25.81 39.12
C ASP A 415 49.28 25.80 37.86
N PHE A 416 48.89 24.59 37.44
CA PHE A 416 47.99 24.36 36.31
C PHE A 416 46.83 23.50 36.80
N ASP A 417 45.63 23.83 36.34
CA ASP A 417 44.38 23.14 36.64
C ASP A 417 43.53 23.10 35.37
N VAL A 418 42.78 22.03 35.18
CA VAL A 418 42.01 21.76 33.95
C VAL A 418 40.67 21.17 34.37
N THR A 419 39.60 21.83 34.00
CA THR A 419 38.26 21.47 34.42
C THR A 419 37.35 21.36 33.18
N PRO A 420 37.08 20.16 32.67
CA PRO A 420 35.96 19.93 31.77
C PRO A 420 34.63 20.24 32.47
N THR A 421 33.77 20.96 31.77
CA THR A 421 32.35 21.16 32.10
C THR A 421 31.54 20.66 30.93
N LEU A 422 30.65 19.72 31.18
CA LEU A 422 29.75 19.15 30.18
C LEU A 422 28.41 19.90 30.21
N THR A 423 27.80 20.06 29.05
CA THR A 423 26.38 20.36 28.89
C THR A 423 25.81 19.38 27.88
N VAL A 424 24.71 18.72 28.25
CA VAL A 424 23.95 17.82 27.38
C VAL A 424 22.61 18.49 27.12
N GLU A 425 22.21 18.53 25.87
CA GLU A 425 20.86 18.87 25.47
C GLU A 425 20.05 17.62 25.16
N LEU A 426 18.84 17.59 25.70
CA LEU A 426 17.78 16.70 25.27
C LEU A 426 16.73 17.51 24.50
N VAL A 427 16.15 16.92 23.45
CA VAL A 427 14.95 17.45 22.78
C VAL A 427 13.81 16.45 22.95
N ASN A 428 12.67 16.95 23.44
CA ASN A 428 11.45 16.16 23.48
C ASN A 428 10.59 16.52 22.25
N LEU A 429 10.27 15.50 21.44
CA LEU A 429 9.48 15.65 20.22
C LEU A 429 7.96 15.54 20.47
N TYR A 430 7.54 15.11 21.67
CA TYR A 430 6.18 14.67 21.96
C TYR A 430 5.48 15.52 23.02
N ASP A 431 4.17 15.70 22.83
CA ASP A 431 3.28 16.29 23.82
C ASP A 431 2.56 15.20 24.61
N GLY A 432 2.05 15.55 25.80
CA GLY A 432 1.29 14.63 26.64
C GLY A 432 2.09 13.46 27.22
N ILE A 433 3.42 13.59 27.33
CA ILE A 433 4.25 12.65 28.08
C ILE A 433 4.11 12.88 29.59
N ASN A 434 4.18 11.81 30.39
CA ASN A 434 4.13 11.92 31.84
C ASN A 434 5.35 12.70 32.36
N SER A 435 5.14 13.65 33.28
CA SER A 435 6.22 14.49 33.78
C SER A 435 7.24 13.66 34.54
N ARG A 436 8.45 13.55 33.98
CA ARG A 436 9.44 12.55 34.41
C ARG A 436 10.84 13.14 34.55
N VAL A 437 11.54 12.67 35.57
CA VAL A 437 12.99 12.87 35.76
C VAL A 437 13.71 11.66 35.21
N TYR A 438 14.77 11.91 34.44
CA TYR A 438 15.69 10.94 33.90
C TYR A 438 17.06 11.13 34.52
N LYS A 439 17.93 10.13 34.41
CA LYS A 439 19.35 10.21 34.80
C LYS A 439 20.21 10.11 33.56
N ILE A 440 21.04 11.12 33.34
CA ILE A 440 22.03 11.11 32.28
C ILE A 440 23.30 10.50 32.86
N TYR A 441 23.80 9.42 32.25
CA TYR A 441 25.14 8.89 32.49
C TYR A 441 26.06 9.29 31.35
N VAL A 442 27.28 9.67 31.71
CA VAL A 442 28.30 10.15 30.77
C VAL A 442 29.57 9.37 31.02
N GLU A 443 30.07 8.71 29.98
CA GLU A 443 31.29 7.91 30.00
C GLU A 443 32.30 8.58 29.05
N PRO A 444 33.04 9.62 29.50
CA PRO A 444 34.08 10.26 28.71
C PRO A 444 35.39 9.47 28.78
N ASP A 445 36.06 9.23 27.66
CA ASP A 445 37.51 9.01 27.60
C ASP A 445 38.14 10.18 26.83
N PHE A 446 38.77 11.11 27.55
CA PHE A 446 39.57 12.16 26.92
C PHE A 446 41.01 12.16 27.43
N SER A 447 41.93 12.54 26.56
CA SER A 447 43.31 12.88 26.90
C SER A 447 43.58 14.34 26.60
N TYR A 448 44.48 14.94 27.36
CA TYR A 448 44.96 16.30 27.13
C TYR A 448 46.48 16.32 27.09
N GLN A 449 47.04 17.30 26.39
CA GLN A 449 48.47 17.55 26.33
C GLN A 449 48.73 19.04 26.51
N PHE A 450 49.55 19.38 27.49
CA PHE A 450 50.05 20.73 27.71
C PHE A 450 51.51 20.80 27.30
N TRP A 451 51.87 21.86 26.59
CA TRP A 451 53.26 22.26 26.45
C TRP A 451 53.46 23.64 27.06
N TYR A 452 54.52 23.79 27.85
CA TYR A 452 54.88 25.05 28.50
C TYR A 452 56.38 25.35 28.33
N GLY A 453 56.73 26.63 28.23
CA GLY A 453 58.15 27.03 28.19
C GLY A 453 58.41 28.39 27.53
N THR A 454 59.52 28.47 26.80
CA THR A 454 59.95 29.66 26.05
C THR A 454 59.69 29.47 24.55
N SER A 455 60.02 30.48 23.73
CA SER A 455 60.05 30.34 22.27
C SER A 455 61.01 29.26 21.74
N THR A 456 61.91 28.75 22.58
CA THR A 456 63.07 27.93 22.18
C THR A 456 63.11 26.58 22.90
N TYR A 457 62.37 26.41 23.99
CA TYR A 457 62.31 25.17 24.76
C TYR A 457 60.91 24.99 25.34
N MET A 458 60.26 23.86 25.03
CA MET A 458 58.91 23.51 25.50
C MET A 458 58.95 22.13 26.17
N PHE A 459 58.41 22.02 27.38
CA PHE A 459 58.19 20.75 28.09
C PHE A 459 56.74 20.30 27.89
N GLY A 460 56.52 18.99 27.72
CA GLY A 460 55.18 18.40 27.63
C GLY A 460 54.73 17.75 28.95
N THR A 461 53.43 17.81 29.23
CA THR A 461 52.76 16.93 30.20
C THR A 461 51.40 16.50 29.65
N SER A 462 50.91 15.34 30.05
CA SER A 462 49.65 14.76 29.57
C SER A 462 48.90 14.07 30.69
N GLY A 463 47.59 13.97 30.55
CA GLY A 463 46.76 13.13 31.39
C GLY A 463 45.51 12.66 30.66
N THR A 464 44.77 11.80 31.33
CA THR A 464 43.51 11.19 30.85
C THR A 464 42.47 11.22 31.95
N ASP A 465 41.21 11.34 31.58
CA ASP A 465 40.08 11.06 32.46
C ASP A 465 39.19 10.01 31.79
N THR A 466 38.66 9.11 32.62
CA THR A 466 37.75 8.01 32.25
C THR A 466 36.59 7.88 33.24
N THR A 467 36.39 8.90 34.08
CA THR A 467 35.46 8.84 35.21
C THR A 467 34.02 9.01 34.72
N THR A 468 33.21 7.96 34.85
CA THR A 468 31.76 8.03 34.62
C THR A 468 31.12 9.03 35.59
N VAL A 469 30.28 9.92 35.07
CA VAL A 469 29.51 10.88 35.87
C VAL A 469 28.04 10.79 35.52
N SER A 470 27.18 10.90 36.54
CA SER A 470 25.73 10.88 36.38
C SER A 470 25.07 12.10 37.04
N PHE A 471 24.03 12.63 36.42
CA PHE A 471 23.20 13.70 36.97
C PHE A 471 21.75 13.58 36.51
N ASP A 472 20.82 14.05 37.35
CA ASP A 472 19.38 13.98 37.08
C ASP A 472 18.94 15.18 36.21
N THR A 473 17.96 14.96 35.33
CA THR A 473 17.33 16.02 34.54
C THR A 473 16.36 16.85 35.40
N PRO A 474 15.93 18.06 34.96
CA PRO A 474 14.64 18.59 35.40
C PRO A 474 13.50 17.63 35.03
N SER A 475 12.31 17.84 35.58
CA SER A 475 11.12 17.11 35.13
C SER A 475 10.77 17.53 33.71
N ILE A 476 10.79 16.60 32.77
CA ILE A 476 10.50 16.81 31.35
C ILE A 476 9.05 16.37 31.09
N SER A 477 8.26 17.21 30.43
CA SER A 477 6.84 16.95 30.16
C SER A 477 6.25 17.67 28.93
N SER A 478 7.05 18.47 28.24
CA SER A 478 6.57 19.32 27.14
C SER A 478 7.53 19.24 25.97
N LYS A 479 7.00 19.38 24.77
CA LYS A 479 7.74 19.38 23.51
C LYS A 479 8.64 20.61 23.39
N THR A 480 9.93 20.46 23.70
CA THR A 480 10.93 21.55 23.71
C THR A 480 12.35 21.00 23.89
N TYR A 481 13.33 21.91 23.83
CA TYR A 481 14.74 21.68 24.11
C TYR A 481 15.05 21.88 25.60
N TYR A 482 15.85 21.00 26.18
CA TYR A 482 16.25 20.99 27.59
C TYR A 482 17.77 20.91 27.71
N SER A 483 18.40 21.98 28.19
CA SER A 483 19.82 21.99 28.52
C SER A 483 20.06 21.55 29.96
N ILE A 484 20.93 20.54 30.17
CA ILE A 484 21.30 20.01 31.48
C ILE A 484 22.83 20.00 31.62
N SER A 485 23.33 20.39 32.80
CA SER A 485 24.76 20.34 33.15
C SER A 485 24.93 19.79 34.58
N PRO A 486 26.01 19.04 34.88
CA PRO A 486 26.26 18.55 36.23
C PRO A 486 26.51 19.70 37.20
N ALA A 487 25.96 19.58 38.42
CA ALA A 487 26.09 20.62 39.46
C ALA A 487 27.55 20.87 39.92
N THR A 488 28.45 19.91 39.68
CA THR A 488 29.89 20.04 39.91
C THR A 488 30.66 19.77 38.61
N PRO A 489 31.53 20.69 38.17
CA PRO A 489 32.42 20.43 37.04
C PRO A 489 33.32 19.22 37.25
N LEU A 490 33.71 18.55 36.17
CA LEU A 490 34.61 17.40 36.21
C LEU A 490 36.00 17.89 36.63
N GLN A 491 36.46 17.49 37.82
CA GLN A 491 37.77 17.89 38.34
C GLN A 491 38.83 16.88 37.89
N VAL A 492 39.52 17.19 36.79
CA VAL A 492 40.63 16.38 36.29
C VAL A 492 41.83 16.55 37.23
N GLY A 493 41.96 15.61 38.16
CA GLY A 493 43.08 15.59 39.09
C GLY A 493 44.41 15.34 38.37
N LEU A 494 45.23 16.39 38.23
CA LEU A 494 46.66 16.32 37.89
C LEU A 494 47.47 15.66 39.04
N ASN A 495 47.12 14.42 39.37
CA ASN A 495 47.73 13.68 40.47
C ASN A 495 49.08 13.05 40.06
N ASP A 496 49.31 12.78 38.77
CA ASP A 496 50.56 12.20 38.28
C ASP A 496 51.53 13.24 37.67
N THR A 497 51.82 14.28 38.46
CA THR A 497 53.19 14.77 38.75
C THR A 497 53.07 16.00 39.63
N LYS A 498 52.59 15.78 40.86
CA LYS A 498 53.16 16.51 41.99
C LYS A 498 54.60 16.01 42.19
N THR A 499 55.53 16.41 41.32
CA THR A 499 56.88 16.67 41.81
C THR A 499 56.82 17.89 42.72
N LYS A 500 56.38 17.63 43.95
CA LYS A 500 56.71 18.41 45.15
C LYS A 500 58.22 18.26 45.36
N GLY A 501 59.00 18.83 44.44
CA GLY A 501 60.37 18.40 44.16
C GLY A 501 60.99 18.91 42.84
N THR A 502 60.21 19.38 41.86
CA THR A 502 60.78 20.04 40.66
C THR A 502 60.21 21.44 40.52
N ASN A 503 60.91 22.42 41.09
CA ASN A 503 60.76 23.81 40.67
C ASN A 503 61.01 23.85 39.16
N ILE A 504 60.03 24.26 38.36
CA ILE A 504 60.24 24.58 36.94
C ILE A 504 60.95 25.91 36.90
N ASN A 505 62.24 25.87 37.20
CA ASN A 505 63.07 27.05 37.35
C ASN A 505 63.48 27.57 35.98
N VAL A 506 62.51 28.16 35.27
CA VAL A 506 62.74 28.99 34.08
C VAL A 506 63.45 30.27 34.52
N ASN A 507 64.75 30.12 34.76
CA ASN A 507 65.67 31.18 35.20
C ASN A 507 65.44 32.45 34.37
N ASN A 508 64.98 33.52 35.04
CA ASN A 508 64.76 34.87 34.49
C ASN A 508 63.67 35.04 33.41
N VAL A 509 62.78 34.06 33.17
CA VAL A 509 61.72 34.19 32.16
C VAL A 509 60.46 34.85 32.74
N LYS A 510 60.23 36.14 32.44
CA LYS A 510 59.01 36.90 32.82
C LYS A 510 57.72 36.45 32.10
N THR A 511 57.86 35.67 31.03
CA THR A 511 56.84 35.44 29.99
C THR A 511 56.79 33.95 29.64
N LEU A 512 55.79 33.24 30.14
CA LEU A 512 55.62 31.80 29.89
C LEU A 512 54.74 31.59 28.65
N ARG A 513 55.19 30.77 27.70
CA ARG A 513 54.39 30.31 26.56
C ARG A 513 53.69 29.00 26.90
N ILE A 514 52.41 28.89 26.55
CA ILE A 514 51.55 27.73 26.82
C ILE A 514 50.85 27.30 25.53
N LYS A 515 50.65 25.99 25.38
CA LYS A 515 49.89 25.34 24.32
C LYS A 515 49.08 24.19 24.97
N MET A 516 47.80 24.04 24.63
CA MET A 516 46.90 23.00 25.16
C MET A 516 46.21 22.28 24.01
N ALA A 517 46.40 20.97 23.87
CA ALA A 517 45.63 20.09 23.00
C ALA A 517 44.69 19.22 23.83
N VAL A 518 43.54 18.88 23.25
CA VAL A 518 42.54 17.97 23.84
C VAL A 518 42.13 16.96 22.79
N THR A 519 42.00 15.70 23.19
CA THR A 519 41.50 14.59 22.39
C THR A 519 40.37 13.92 23.14
N VAL A 520 39.14 13.97 22.63
CA VAL A 520 38.07 13.09 23.10
C VAL A 520 38.21 11.80 22.27
N LYS A 521 38.60 10.70 22.92
CA LYS A 521 38.79 9.40 22.26
C LYS A 521 37.44 8.71 22.04
N SER A 522 36.64 8.68 23.10
CA SER A 522 35.27 8.20 23.10
C SER A 522 34.45 9.07 24.06
N LEU A 523 33.18 9.28 23.76
CA LEU A 523 32.23 9.91 24.66
C LEU A 523 30.89 9.21 24.43
N LYS A 524 30.44 8.47 25.43
CA LYS A 524 29.14 7.79 25.40
C LYS A 524 28.22 8.48 26.39
N ILE A 525 26.96 8.67 25.99
CA ILE A 525 25.91 9.24 26.83
C ILE A 525 24.74 8.28 26.84
N LYS A 526 24.15 8.08 28.01
CA LYS A 526 22.96 7.24 28.22
C LYS A 526 21.91 8.06 28.95
N LEU A 527 20.72 8.15 28.38
CA LEU A 527 19.54 8.60 29.10
C LEU A 527 18.89 7.37 29.74
N MET A 528 18.74 7.37 31.06
CA MET A 528 18.23 6.22 31.80
C MET A 528 17.15 6.62 32.81
N SER A 529 16.44 5.62 33.33
CA SER A 529 15.62 5.77 34.52
C SER A 529 16.47 6.18 35.73
N THR A 530 15.85 6.81 36.73
CA THR A 530 16.57 7.31 37.93
C THR A 530 17.15 6.20 38.81
N ASP A 531 16.60 4.98 38.73
CA ASP A 531 17.12 3.76 39.34
C ASP A 531 18.23 3.07 38.51
N GLY A 532 18.43 3.49 37.25
CA GLY A 532 19.45 2.98 36.34
C GLY A 532 19.12 1.66 35.64
N ASN A 533 17.86 1.19 35.72
CA ASN A 533 17.44 -0.11 35.17
C ASN A 533 17.02 -0.05 33.68
N THR A 534 16.43 1.06 33.24
CA THR A 534 15.94 1.24 31.87
C THR A 534 16.80 2.23 31.10
N LEU A 535 17.16 1.87 29.86
CA LEU A 535 17.80 2.75 28.89
C LEU A 535 16.71 3.36 28.01
N TYR A 536 16.68 4.69 27.87
CA TYR A 536 15.74 5.44 27.03
C TYR A 536 16.40 6.01 25.78
N ASP A 537 17.69 6.31 25.86
CA ASP A 537 18.47 6.80 24.72
C ASP A 537 19.96 6.49 24.95
N TYR A 538 20.70 6.23 23.88
CA TYR A 538 22.14 6.02 23.87
C TYR A 538 22.75 6.77 22.69
N SER A 539 23.83 7.49 22.93
CA SER A 539 24.60 8.12 21.86
C SER A 539 26.10 7.89 22.06
N GLU A 540 26.78 7.49 20.99
CA GLU A 540 28.24 7.39 20.95
C GLU A 540 28.83 8.41 19.97
N MET A 541 29.61 9.35 20.51
CA MET A 541 30.19 10.45 19.76
C MET A 541 31.48 10.03 19.03
N PRO A 542 31.76 10.58 17.83
CA PRO A 542 33.02 10.34 17.13
C PRO A 542 34.22 10.90 17.91
N THR A 543 35.39 10.29 17.68
CA THR A 543 36.67 10.80 18.20
C THR A 543 36.96 12.22 17.68
N MET A 544 37.15 13.19 18.58
CA MET A 544 37.55 14.56 18.22
C MET A 544 38.96 14.87 18.74
N LEU A 545 39.84 15.33 17.84
CA LEU A 545 41.17 15.84 18.17
C LEU A 545 41.24 17.35 17.91
N VAL A 546 41.34 18.15 18.98
CA VAL A 546 41.70 19.57 18.87
C VAL A 546 43.20 19.71 19.04
N THR A 547 43.89 19.74 17.90
CA THR A 547 45.27 20.22 17.87
C THR A 547 45.28 21.75 18.00
N PRO A 548 46.28 22.33 18.67
CA PRO A 548 46.26 23.75 18.97
C PRO A 548 46.97 24.47 17.83
N GLU A 549 46.21 25.28 17.09
CA GLU A 549 46.77 26.18 16.08
C GLU A 549 47.82 27.10 16.70
N THR A 550 48.84 27.44 15.93
CA THR A 550 49.76 28.52 16.30
C THR A 550 49.00 29.85 16.25
N PRO A 551 48.98 30.65 17.34
CA PRO A 551 50.16 30.94 18.15
C PRO A 551 50.09 30.50 19.63
N PHE A 552 51.25 30.55 20.29
CA PHE A 552 51.41 30.29 21.73
C PHE A 552 50.73 31.35 22.62
N PHE A 553 50.04 30.93 23.67
CA PHE A 553 49.48 31.83 24.69
C PHE A 553 50.59 32.34 25.61
N THR A 554 50.65 33.65 25.86
CA THR A 554 51.76 34.32 26.54
C THR A 554 51.34 34.88 27.90
N VAL A 555 51.64 34.14 28.98
CA VAL A 555 51.36 34.54 30.36
C VAL A 555 52.39 35.59 30.82
N ASN A 556 51.92 36.82 31.04
CA ASN A 556 52.65 37.93 31.64
C ASN A 556 52.00 38.28 32.99
N GLY A 557 52.78 38.46 34.07
CA GLY A 557 52.19 38.80 35.36
C GLY A 557 53.15 39.06 36.53
N THR A 558 52.57 39.44 37.66
CA THR A 558 53.19 39.52 39.00
C THR A 558 52.87 38.25 39.81
N SER A 559 53.30 38.13 41.07
CA SER A 559 52.88 37.00 41.92
C SER A 559 51.35 37.00 42.06
N ASN A 560 50.74 35.82 42.12
CA ASN A 560 49.29 35.61 42.24
C ASN A 560 48.44 36.06 41.03
N THR A 561 49.02 36.33 39.85
CA THR A 561 48.21 36.48 38.63
C THR A 561 47.64 35.11 38.22
N THR A 562 46.30 35.02 38.15
CA THR A 562 45.57 33.88 37.58
C THR A 562 45.20 34.19 36.14
N ASN A 563 45.42 33.23 35.24
CA ASN A 563 45.08 33.30 33.83
C ASN A 563 44.15 32.13 33.50
N THR A 564 43.16 32.37 32.65
CA THR A 564 42.21 31.33 32.21
C THR A 564 42.22 31.23 30.69
N ALA A 565 42.15 30.01 30.18
CA ALA A 565 41.91 29.67 28.78
C ALA A 565 40.73 28.68 28.71
N TYR A 566 40.00 28.71 27.60
CA TYR A 566 38.90 27.79 27.32
C TYR A 566 39.16 27.10 25.97
N ILE A 567 38.77 25.84 25.86
CA ILE A 567 38.52 25.14 24.59
C ILE A 567 37.11 24.56 24.71
N THR A 568 36.23 24.88 23.77
CA THR A 568 34.87 24.34 23.74
C THR A 568 34.72 23.43 22.54
N LEU A 569 34.33 22.18 22.81
CA LEU A 569 34.02 21.15 21.82
C LEU A 569 32.51 21.02 21.74
N ASP A 570 32.01 20.73 20.55
CA ASP A 570 30.58 20.68 20.28
C ASP A 570 30.27 19.48 19.38
N TYR A 571 29.23 18.73 19.74
CA TYR A 571 28.67 17.63 18.95
C TYR A 571 27.19 17.88 18.75
N GLN A 572 26.73 17.85 17.51
CA GLN A 572 25.33 18.01 17.13
C GLN A 572 24.89 16.78 16.34
N VAL A 573 23.65 16.33 16.53
CA VAL A 573 23.01 15.31 15.68
C VAL A 573 22.16 15.96 14.60
N LYS A 574 21.90 15.23 13.51
CA LYS A 574 21.05 15.70 12.42
C LYS A 574 19.55 15.56 12.73
N ASP A 575 19.13 14.34 13.10
CA ASP A 575 17.78 13.99 13.53
C ASP A 575 17.92 13.34 14.91
N PRO A 576 17.25 13.83 15.96
CA PRO A 576 17.36 13.26 17.31
C PRO A 576 16.99 11.77 17.39
N ARG A 577 16.14 11.28 16.48
CA ARG A 577 15.74 9.86 16.35
C ARG A 577 16.80 8.99 15.67
N GLN A 578 17.89 9.60 15.22
CA GLN A 578 19.02 8.95 14.58
C GLN A 578 20.30 9.48 15.23
N ASN A 579 20.59 9.04 16.45
CA ASN A 579 21.66 9.55 17.29
C ASN A 579 22.54 8.44 17.92
N LEU A 580 22.33 7.18 17.52
CA LEU A 580 22.90 5.98 18.13
C LEU A 580 24.41 5.86 17.88
N LYS A 581 24.85 6.11 16.64
CA LYS A 581 26.19 5.77 16.14
C LYS A 581 27.07 7.00 15.94
N GLN A 582 28.38 6.80 15.95
CA GLN A 582 29.37 7.86 15.70
C GLN A 582 29.20 8.57 14.35
N GLU A 583 28.63 7.90 13.34
CA GLU A 583 28.34 8.46 12.01
C GLU A 583 27.14 9.40 11.96
N ASP A 584 26.28 9.37 12.99
CA ASP A 584 25.08 10.20 13.09
C ASP A 584 25.39 11.64 13.56
N TRP A 585 26.55 11.83 14.20
CA TRP A 585 26.97 13.06 14.87
C TRP A 585 28.02 13.84 14.08
N ILE A 586 27.82 15.15 13.90
CA ILE A 586 28.87 16.09 13.47
C ILE A 586 29.57 16.65 14.70
N SER A 587 30.90 16.67 14.64
CA SER A 587 31.76 17.22 15.68
C SER A 587 32.43 18.49 15.17
N THR A 588 32.21 19.63 15.83
CA THR A 588 32.78 20.92 15.41
C THR A 588 33.68 21.52 16.49
N PRO A 589 35.00 21.66 16.26
CA PRO A 589 35.88 22.38 17.18
C PRO A 589 35.50 23.86 17.28
N GLY A 590 35.12 24.32 18.47
CA GLY A 590 34.94 25.73 18.74
C GLY A 590 36.29 26.46 18.75
N THR A 591 36.61 27.19 17.69
CA THR A 591 37.86 27.97 17.56
C THR A 591 37.83 29.26 18.39
N SER A 592 37.66 29.14 19.71
CA SER A 592 37.98 30.23 20.61
C SER A 592 39.49 30.47 20.58
N THR A 593 39.93 31.56 19.93
CA THR A 593 41.28 32.09 20.14
C THR A 593 41.41 32.39 21.63
N ALA A 594 42.23 31.61 22.35
CA ALA A 594 42.29 31.67 23.81
C ALA A 594 42.99 32.96 24.28
N ASN A 595 42.24 34.05 24.29
CA ASN A 595 42.66 35.34 24.78
C ASN A 595 42.80 35.28 26.31
N LEU A 596 44.02 35.51 26.79
CA LEU A 596 44.31 35.62 28.21
C LEU A 596 43.62 36.85 28.79
N ASN A 597 43.10 36.70 30.02
CA ASN A 597 42.23 37.64 30.73
C ASN A 597 40.75 37.68 30.29
N GLN A 598 40.25 36.68 29.57
CA GLN A 598 38.79 36.51 29.45
C GLN A 598 38.17 36.09 30.79
N THR A 599 37.26 36.92 31.29
CA THR A 599 36.56 36.74 32.58
C THR A 599 35.30 35.90 32.47
N SER A 600 34.87 35.53 31.27
CA SER A 600 33.64 34.78 30.98
C SER A 600 33.92 33.48 30.23
N SER A 601 33.03 32.50 30.42
CA SER A 601 32.87 31.33 29.55
C SER A 601 32.59 31.77 28.10
N GLN A 602 33.05 30.99 27.12
CA GLN A 602 32.59 31.08 25.73
C GLN A 602 31.87 29.76 25.35
N THR A 603 30.64 29.87 24.86
CA THR A 603 30.05 28.84 24.00
C THR A 603 30.93 28.64 22.76
N ALA A 604 30.93 27.45 22.17
CA ALA A 604 31.57 27.27 20.87
C ALA A 604 30.87 28.18 19.84
N ALA A 605 31.60 28.68 18.86
CA ALA A 605 31.06 29.62 17.86
C ALA A 605 29.88 29.05 17.04
N ASN A 606 29.67 27.72 17.09
CA ASN A 606 28.66 26.98 16.36
C ASN A 606 27.69 26.17 17.28
N ALA A 607 27.86 26.22 18.61
CA ALA A 607 26.98 25.54 19.55
C ALA A 607 25.58 26.19 19.54
N THR A 608 24.55 25.37 19.66
CA THR A 608 23.14 25.74 19.45
C THR A 608 22.22 25.40 20.62
N ILE A 609 22.76 24.93 21.75
CA ILE A 609 22.06 24.73 23.04
C ILE A 609 20.87 25.71 23.25
N GLY A 610 19.67 25.14 23.31
CA GLY A 610 18.38 25.79 23.44
C GLY A 610 17.66 26.05 22.11
N SER A 611 18.18 25.57 20.98
CA SER A 611 17.68 25.85 19.63
C SER A 611 18.08 24.79 18.60
N VAL A 612 17.51 24.88 17.38
CA VAL A 612 17.78 23.94 16.28
C VAL A 612 19.27 23.92 15.90
N ASN A 613 19.83 22.72 15.81
CA ASN A 613 21.22 22.44 15.42
C ASN A 613 21.61 23.12 14.10
N THR A 614 22.58 24.03 14.13
CA THR A 614 23.02 24.80 12.93
C THR A 614 24.24 24.21 12.23
N SER A 615 24.96 23.26 12.84
CA SER A 615 26.01 22.49 12.15
C SER A 615 25.44 21.67 10.97
N TYR A 616 24.13 21.37 11.02
CA TYR A 616 23.34 20.90 9.89
C TYR A 616 22.30 21.97 9.50
N THR A 617 22.68 23.11 8.91
CA THR A 617 21.68 24.05 8.35
C THR A 617 20.85 23.36 7.24
N LEU A 618 19.72 22.79 7.63
CA LEU A 618 18.79 22.10 6.72
C LEU A 618 18.03 23.17 5.93
N ALA A 619 18.51 23.48 4.73
CA ALA A 619 17.70 24.24 3.79
C ALA A 619 16.39 23.47 3.56
N ARG A 620 15.23 24.11 3.71
CA ARG A 620 13.90 23.46 3.58
C ARG A 620 13.77 22.64 2.28
N SER A 621 14.49 23.01 1.22
CA SER A 621 14.59 22.29 -0.04
C SER A 621 15.15 20.86 0.03
N ILE A 622 15.75 20.41 1.14
CA ILE A 622 16.16 19.01 1.29
C ILE A 622 14.97 18.10 1.60
N PHE A 623 13.97 18.62 2.32
CA PHE A 623 12.74 17.89 2.66
C PHE A 623 11.83 17.86 1.44
N ASN A 624 12.13 16.93 0.53
CA ASN A 624 11.63 16.92 -0.84
C ASN A 624 10.77 15.69 -1.18
N GLY A 625 10.58 14.75 -0.26
CA GLY A 625 9.86 13.49 -0.49
C GLY A 625 10.60 12.48 -1.37
N THR A 626 11.84 12.76 -1.79
CA THR A 626 12.65 11.92 -2.68
C THR A 626 13.94 11.41 -2.03
N THR A 627 14.52 12.20 -1.12
CA THR A 627 15.76 11.87 -0.39
C THR A 627 15.57 11.95 1.13
N TYR A 628 14.57 12.70 1.56
CA TYR A 628 14.12 12.84 2.95
C TYR A 628 12.60 12.99 2.93
N ASP A 629 11.96 12.75 4.07
CA ASP A 629 10.53 13.00 4.27
C ASP A 629 10.18 14.43 3.80
N LEU A 630 9.05 14.60 3.14
CA LEU A 630 8.54 15.93 2.78
C LEU A 630 8.05 16.65 4.05
N GLU A 631 8.66 17.77 4.39
CA GLU A 631 8.36 18.47 5.64
C GLU A 631 8.27 19.98 5.44
N THR A 632 7.31 20.58 6.15
CA THR A 632 7.08 22.04 6.11
C THR A 632 7.93 22.79 7.14
N ALA A 633 8.33 22.09 8.21
CA ALA A 633 9.20 22.58 9.29
C ALA A 633 10.64 22.09 9.10
N THR A 634 11.60 22.87 9.61
CA THR A 634 13.03 22.50 9.68
C THR A 634 13.52 22.21 11.10
N ASP A 635 12.69 22.47 12.10
CA ASP A 635 12.91 22.13 13.51
C ASP A 635 12.45 20.68 13.72
N PRO A 636 13.27 19.78 14.31
CA PRO A 636 12.88 18.42 14.66
C PRO A 636 11.54 18.32 15.40
N THR A 637 11.20 19.29 16.26
CA THR A 637 9.90 19.34 16.94
C THR A 637 8.73 19.55 15.97
N GLY A 638 8.94 20.24 14.85
CA GLY A 638 7.90 20.53 13.86
C GLY A 638 7.60 19.41 12.85
N ILE A 639 8.42 18.35 12.80
CA ILE A 639 8.35 17.27 11.81
C ILE A 639 7.01 16.53 11.90
N SER A 640 6.33 16.32 10.77
CA SER A 640 5.05 15.63 10.69
C SER A 640 5.15 14.17 11.11
N THR A 641 6.18 13.45 10.62
CA THR A 641 6.45 12.04 10.92
C THR A 641 6.96 11.77 12.34
N ALA A 642 7.25 12.80 13.14
CA ALA A 642 7.57 12.64 14.57
C ALA A 642 6.29 12.43 15.40
N PHE A 643 5.83 11.17 15.44
CA PHE A 643 4.72 10.65 16.25
C PHE A 643 4.96 9.18 16.58
N ILE A 644 4.60 8.77 17.80
CA ILE A 644 4.60 7.38 18.26
C ILE A 644 3.26 7.16 18.96
N ARG A 645 2.65 5.98 18.72
CA ARG A 645 1.31 5.65 19.18
C ARG A 645 1.29 5.03 20.58
N ASN A 646 2.23 4.13 20.86
CA ASN A 646 2.27 3.30 22.07
C ASN A 646 0.95 2.50 22.25
N ALA A 647 0.50 1.86 21.16
CA ALA A 647 -0.65 0.95 21.06
C ALA A 647 -0.74 0.34 19.64
N PRO A 648 -1.46 -0.78 19.42
CA PRO A 648 -1.61 -1.40 18.10
C PRO A 648 -2.10 -0.43 17.02
N MET A 649 -1.60 -0.60 15.79
CA MET A 649 -1.91 0.32 14.70
C MET A 649 -3.41 0.37 14.37
N LYS A 650 -3.92 1.58 14.08
CA LYS A 650 -5.30 1.81 13.67
C LYS A 650 -5.50 1.92 12.15
N SER A 651 -4.43 2.05 11.37
CA SER A 651 -4.48 2.07 9.89
C SER A 651 -3.11 1.75 9.32
N PRO A 652 -3.00 1.15 8.11
CA PRO A 652 -1.74 1.02 7.38
C PRO A 652 -1.01 2.36 7.14
N TRP A 653 -1.70 3.51 7.25
CA TRP A 653 -1.08 4.84 7.26
C TRP A 653 0.03 4.96 8.32
N GLU A 654 -0.11 4.24 9.43
CA GLU A 654 0.79 4.38 10.59
C GLU A 654 2.19 3.79 10.34
N LEU A 655 2.34 2.95 9.31
CA LEU A 655 3.64 2.53 8.79
C LEU A 655 4.51 3.72 8.34
N GLY A 656 3.90 4.81 7.86
CA GLY A 656 4.58 6.04 7.41
C GLY A 656 5.26 6.86 8.52
N PHE A 657 5.06 6.46 9.78
CA PHE A 657 5.72 7.07 10.95
C PHE A 657 6.90 6.24 11.47
N ILE A 658 7.05 4.99 11.00
CA ILE A 658 8.14 4.10 11.39
C ILE A 658 9.44 4.63 10.79
N HIS A 659 10.35 5.08 11.64
CA HIS A 659 11.64 5.64 11.25
C HIS A 659 12.58 4.55 10.70
N ARG A 660 13.21 4.77 9.54
CA ARG A 660 13.99 3.73 8.84
C ARG A 660 15.44 3.56 9.31
N ALA A 661 15.77 4.13 10.48
CA ALA A 661 17.14 4.24 10.99
C ALA A 661 18.09 5.08 10.11
N LYS A 662 17.55 6.16 9.50
CA LYS A 662 18.30 7.17 8.72
C LYS A 662 17.66 8.54 8.91
N ALA A 663 18.47 9.56 9.20
CA ALA A 663 18.01 10.88 9.64
C ALA A 663 17.01 11.55 8.67
N PHE A 664 15.82 11.88 9.18
CA PHE A 664 14.65 12.40 8.45
C PHE A 664 14.17 11.48 7.32
N GLN A 665 14.11 10.18 7.61
CA GLN A 665 13.53 9.19 6.71
C GLN A 665 12.64 8.19 7.48
N THR A 666 11.36 8.12 7.14
CA THR A 666 10.45 7.02 7.51
C THR A 666 10.31 5.99 6.38
N LEU A 667 9.38 5.04 6.52
CA LEU A 667 8.99 4.14 5.44
C LEU A 667 8.22 4.94 4.39
N ASN A 668 8.70 4.90 3.14
CA ASN A 668 8.19 5.71 2.05
C ASN A 668 7.04 4.97 1.34
N LEU A 669 5.82 5.11 1.85
CA LEU A 669 4.60 4.50 1.30
C LEU A 669 4.09 5.22 0.04
N LYS A 670 4.66 6.37 -0.34
CA LYS A 670 4.32 7.15 -1.54
C LYS A 670 4.86 6.54 -2.85
N LYS A 671 5.60 5.42 -2.77
CA LYS A 671 6.25 4.82 -3.93
C LYS A 671 6.41 3.31 -3.78
N TYR A 672 6.04 2.57 -4.82
CA TYR A 672 6.23 1.14 -4.97
C TYR A 672 7.56 0.86 -5.70
N ASN A 673 8.32 -0.12 -5.21
CA ASN A 673 9.63 -0.48 -5.74
C ASN A 673 9.49 -1.63 -6.75
N GLU A 674 9.15 -1.29 -8.00
CA GLU A 674 9.08 -2.24 -9.13
C GLU A 674 10.42 -2.93 -9.40
N ALA A 675 11.53 -2.22 -9.16
CA ALA A 675 12.86 -2.76 -9.36
C ALA A 675 13.26 -3.81 -8.31
N ALA A 676 12.48 -3.99 -7.24
CA ALA A 676 12.74 -5.01 -6.23
C ALA A 676 12.53 -6.40 -6.84
N ASP A 677 13.62 -7.17 -6.96
CA ASP A 677 13.66 -8.49 -7.59
C ASP A 677 13.17 -8.58 -9.05
N GLY A 678 13.04 -7.43 -9.72
CA GLY A 678 12.65 -7.29 -11.12
C GLY A 678 11.23 -6.75 -11.35
N ASN A 679 10.27 -7.14 -10.51
CA ASN A 679 8.83 -6.82 -10.66
C ASN A 679 8.16 -6.23 -9.40
N GLY A 680 8.85 -6.22 -8.25
CA GLY A 680 8.34 -5.73 -6.96
C GLY A 680 7.58 -6.76 -6.10
N PHE A 681 7.38 -7.98 -6.62
CA PHE A 681 6.65 -9.07 -5.95
C PHE A 681 7.39 -10.44 -6.01
N GLY A 682 8.69 -10.44 -6.31
CA GLY A 682 9.51 -11.66 -6.23
C GLY A 682 10.04 -11.94 -4.81
N PRO A 683 10.66 -13.11 -4.56
CA PRO A 683 11.13 -13.53 -3.24
C PRO A 683 12.23 -12.64 -2.64
N SER A 684 12.89 -11.78 -3.43
CA SER A 684 13.86 -10.79 -2.92
C SER A 684 13.29 -9.35 -2.89
N ALA A 685 11.96 -9.18 -2.96
CA ALA A 685 11.31 -7.87 -3.04
C ALA A 685 11.18 -7.16 -1.67
N GLY A 686 12.33 -6.88 -1.06
CA GLY A 686 12.44 -6.13 0.20
C GLY A 686 12.54 -4.61 0.04
N GLY A 687 12.51 -3.91 1.18
CA GLY A 687 12.84 -2.48 1.27
C GLY A 687 14.35 -2.22 1.11
N GLY A 688 14.75 -0.95 1.20
CA GLY A 688 16.17 -0.59 1.14
C GLY A 688 16.45 0.90 0.99
N THR A 689 16.65 1.37 -0.25
CA THR A 689 16.98 2.77 -0.54
C THR A 689 15.71 3.64 -0.64
N TYR A 690 15.62 4.69 0.18
CA TYR A 690 14.46 5.59 0.30
C TYR A 690 13.83 6.05 -1.05
N ILE A 691 14.66 6.36 -2.06
CA ILE A 691 14.21 6.85 -3.38
C ILE A 691 13.46 5.79 -4.22
N LEU A 692 13.64 4.50 -3.91
CA LEU A 692 12.93 3.41 -4.59
C LEU A 692 11.52 3.20 -4.01
N GLY A 693 11.28 3.67 -2.78
CA GLY A 693 10.03 3.47 -2.08
C GLY A 693 9.99 2.18 -1.27
N ASP A 694 8.97 2.07 -0.43
CA ASP A 694 8.75 0.96 0.50
C ASP A 694 7.31 0.41 0.40
N ALA A 695 6.47 0.95 -0.49
CA ALA A 695 5.04 0.62 -0.56
C ALA A 695 4.72 -0.85 -0.89
N ASN A 696 5.70 -1.66 -1.33
CA ASN A 696 5.56 -3.10 -1.47
C ASN A 696 5.08 -3.77 -0.16
N ILE A 697 5.44 -3.20 1.01
CA ILE A 697 4.93 -3.64 2.32
C ILE A 697 3.39 -3.62 2.39
N LEU A 698 2.73 -2.73 1.64
CA LEU A 698 1.28 -2.54 1.70
C LEU A 698 0.51 -3.75 1.19
N ASP A 699 1.09 -4.60 0.33
CA ASP A 699 0.47 -5.87 -0.05
C ASP A 699 0.73 -6.98 0.99
N GLN A 700 1.69 -6.82 1.89
CA GLN A 700 2.06 -7.86 2.85
C GLN A 700 1.38 -7.73 4.22
N VAL A 701 0.57 -6.70 4.42
CA VAL A 701 -0.05 -6.37 5.72
C VAL A 701 -1.58 -6.48 5.73
N LYS A 702 -2.16 -6.63 6.91
CA LYS A 702 -3.61 -6.58 7.17
C LYS A 702 -3.92 -5.94 8.52
N MET A 703 -5.18 -5.57 8.71
CA MET A 703 -5.69 -4.94 9.94
C MET A 703 -6.55 -5.86 10.80
N THR A 704 -6.56 -7.18 10.56
CA THR A 704 -7.31 -8.15 11.37
C THR A 704 -6.54 -9.45 11.64
N SER A 705 -7.00 -10.19 12.65
CA SER A 705 -6.57 -11.58 12.89
C SER A 705 -7.18 -12.60 11.92
N ASN A 706 -8.17 -12.21 11.11
CA ASN A 706 -8.93 -13.15 10.29
C ASN A 706 -8.08 -13.64 9.12
N SER A 707 -8.30 -14.89 8.70
CA SER A 707 -7.62 -15.50 7.54
C SER A 707 -8.30 -15.15 6.21
N ALA A 708 -9.53 -14.63 6.26
CA ALA A 708 -10.27 -14.14 5.11
C ALA A 708 -11.29 -13.08 5.56
N THR A 709 -11.70 -12.19 4.64
CA THR A 709 -12.57 -11.02 4.89
C THR A 709 -13.50 -10.79 3.72
N LEU A 710 -14.77 -10.45 3.95
CA LEU A 710 -15.69 -10.07 2.88
C LEU A 710 -15.51 -8.59 2.51
N GLY A 711 -15.94 -8.20 1.30
CA GLY A 711 -16.15 -6.80 0.94
C GLY A 711 -14.95 -6.04 0.36
N LYS A 712 -13.84 -6.70 0.01
CA LYS A 712 -12.72 -5.99 -0.64
C LYS A 712 -13.10 -5.58 -2.06
N ILE A 713 -12.71 -4.37 -2.44
CA ILE A 713 -12.87 -3.85 -3.80
C ILE A 713 -11.68 -4.30 -4.64
N ASN A 714 -11.97 -4.93 -5.78
CA ASN A 714 -10.96 -5.24 -6.77
C ASN A 714 -10.48 -3.96 -7.48
N LEU A 715 -9.18 -3.64 -7.41
CA LEU A 715 -8.61 -2.49 -8.11
C LEU A 715 -8.62 -2.66 -9.63
N ASN A 716 -8.69 -3.89 -10.13
CA ASN A 716 -8.88 -4.23 -11.55
C ASN A 716 -10.36 -4.20 -11.98
N SER A 717 -11.18 -3.43 -11.25
CA SER A 717 -12.58 -3.14 -11.56
C SER A 717 -12.71 -2.23 -12.78
N ASP A 718 -13.64 -2.56 -13.67
CA ASP A 718 -14.06 -1.74 -14.80
C ASP A 718 -15.15 -0.70 -14.44
N ASN A 719 -15.64 -0.74 -13.19
CA ASN A 719 -16.73 0.11 -12.71
C ASN A 719 -16.20 1.30 -11.89
N VAL A 720 -16.12 2.46 -12.55
CA VAL A 720 -15.69 3.73 -11.93
C VAL A 720 -16.53 4.13 -10.71
N SER A 721 -17.83 3.80 -10.67
CA SER A 721 -18.68 4.10 -9.50
C SER A 721 -18.26 3.29 -8.28
N VAL A 722 -17.93 2.01 -8.46
CA VAL A 722 -17.41 1.15 -7.39
C VAL A 722 -16.05 1.64 -6.92
N LEU A 723 -15.11 1.88 -7.84
CA LEU A 723 -13.79 2.42 -7.51
C LEU A 723 -13.88 3.76 -6.75
N ARG A 724 -14.82 4.65 -7.12
CA ARG A 724 -15.03 5.93 -6.44
C ARG A 724 -15.43 5.79 -4.97
N THR A 725 -16.14 4.73 -4.58
CA THR A 725 -16.47 4.48 -3.16
C THR A 725 -15.23 4.24 -2.30
N LEU A 726 -14.09 3.84 -2.86
CA LEU A 726 -12.81 3.73 -2.12
C LEU A 726 -12.29 5.09 -1.66
N PHE A 727 -12.57 6.19 -2.36
CA PHE A 727 -11.90 7.47 -2.14
C PHE A 727 -12.82 8.58 -1.58
N ASP A 728 -14.11 8.59 -1.92
CA ASP A 728 -15.01 9.68 -1.54
C ASP A 728 -15.15 9.80 0.00
N GLN A 729 -15.28 11.02 0.49
CA GLN A 729 -15.36 11.35 1.90
C GLN A 729 -14.12 11.03 2.76
N ILE A 730 -13.08 10.34 2.28
CA ILE A 730 -11.85 10.11 3.07
C ILE A 730 -11.28 11.46 3.50
N LYS A 731 -11.04 11.64 4.80
CA LYS A 731 -10.34 12.82 5.31
C LYS A 731 -8.86 12.76 4.96
N ILE A 732 -8.33 13.87 4.46
CA ILE A 732 -6.91 14.11 4.21
C ILE A 732 -6.44 15.39 4.93
N GLY A 733 -5.19 15.41 5.38
CA GLY A 733 -4.67 16.42 6.29
C GLY A 733 -5.18 16.28 7.73
N SER A 734 -5.49 15.05 8.19
CA SER A 734 -5.96 14.83 9.57
C SER A 734 -4.82 14.99 10.58
N ASN A 735 -5.08 15.57 11.76
CA ASN A 735 -4.05 15.64 12.79
C ASN A 735 -4.01 14.34 13.59
N ILE A 736 -2.91 13.59 13.46
CA ILE A 736 -2.60 12.46 14.35
C ILE A 736 -2.37 12.91 15.81
N LYS A 737 -1.91 14.15 16.00
CA LYS A 737 -1.33 14.67 17.25
C LYS A 737 -2.37 15.29 18.21
N SER A 738 -3.40 14.54 18.58
CA SER A 738 -4.37 15.00 19.60
C SER A 738 -3.69 15.11 20.98
N SER A 739 -4.04 16.15 21.76
CA SER A 739 -3.41 16.41 23.07
C SER A 739 -3.78 15.42 24.18
N THR A 740 -4.66 14.46 23.86
CA THR A 740 -5.13 13.40 24.75
C THR A 740 -4.60 12.01 24.38
N GLY A 741 -3.76 11.88 23.35
CA GLY A 741 -3.22 10.59 22.87
C GLY A 741 -4.24 9.72 22.11
N ASN A 742 -5.53 9.90 22.38
CA ASN A 742 -6.59 9.20 21.69
C ASN A 742 -6.90 9.86 20.33
N ASP A 743 -6.83 9.03 19.29
CA ASP A 743 -7.47 9.18 17.97
C ASP A 743 -6.89 10.21 16.95
N PRO A 744 -6.30 9.74 15.82
CA PRO A 744 -5.90 10.56 14.67
C PRO A 744 -6.98 11.28 13.83
N ALA A 745 -8.25 11.34 14.26
CA ALA A 745 -9.38 11.76 13.39
C ALA A 745 -9.73 13.27 13.44
N SER A 746 -9.06 14.05 14.28
CA SER A 746 -9.39 15.47 14.52
C SER A 746 -8.72 16.42 13.51
N GLY A 747 -9.49 16.87 12.51
CA GLY A 747 -9.05 17.78 11.46
C GLY A 747 -9.15 17.16 10.07
N GLY A 748 -8.48 17.77 9.10
CA GLY A 748 -8.51 17.37 7.69
C GLY A 748 -9.76 17.81 6.92
N SER A 749 -9.68 17.69 5.60
CA SER A 749 -10.77 17.92 4.65
C SER A 749 -11.20 16.59 4.05
N ALA A 750 -12.49 16.34 3.94
CA ALA A 750 -13.01 15.19 3.19
C ALA A 750 -12.75 15.37 1.68
N ILE A 751 -12.29 14.30 1.01
CA ILE A 751 -12.24 14.23 -0.44
C ILE A 751 -13.66 14.40 -0.99
N SER A 752 -13.81 15.23 -2.02
CA SER A 752 -15.09 15.45 -2.69
C SER A 752 -15.40 14.33 -3.69
N VAL A 753 -16.68 14.06 -3.95
CA VAL A 753 -17.12 13.09 -4.97
C VAL A 753 -16.48 13.36 -6.34
N SER A 754 -16.27 14.63 -6.73
CA SER A 754 -15.59 14.98 -7.98
C SER A 754 -14.12 14.57 -7.99
N THR A 755 -13.40 14.78 -6.90
CA THR A 755 -11.99 14.37 -6.74
C THR A 755 -11.88 12.85 -6.68
N ALA A 756 -12.76 12.20 -5.92
CA ALA A 756 -12.84 10.74 -5.85
C ALA A 756 -13.13 10.13 -7.23
N ASN A 757 -13.93 10.81 -8.08
CA ASN A 757 -14.16 10.39 -9.45
C ASN A 757 -12.90 10.54 -10.32
N THR A 758 -12.13 11.62 -10.16
CA THR A 758 -10.85 11.79 -10.85
C THR A 758 -9.87 10.68 -10.48
N ILE A 759 -9.71 10.39 -9.18
CA ILE A 759 -8.86 9.27 -8.72
C ILE A 759 -9.36 7.95 -9.30
N ALA A 760 -10.66 7.65 -9.21
CA ALA A 760 -11.23 6.41 -9.73
C ALA A 760 -11.08 6.25 -11.25
N GLN A 761 -11.11 7.35 -12.01
CA GLN A 761 -10.83 7.34 -13.45
C GLN A 761 -9.35 7.07 -13.73
N GLU A 762 -8.43 7.68 -12.96
CA GLU A 762 -6.99 7.40 -13.08
C GLU A 762 -6.67 5.93 -12.72
N VAL A 763 -7.38 5.31 -11.76
CA VAL A 763 -7.29 3.85 -11.53
C VAL A 763 -7.72 3.06 -12.77
N LEU A 764 -8.87 3.41 -13.37
CA LEU A 764 -9.42 2.72 -14.56
C LEU A 764 -8.47 2.79 -15.77
N ASP A 765 -7.83 3.95 -15.95
CA ASP A 765 -6.90 4.24 -17.04
C ASP A 765 -5.55 3.51 -16.91
N GLN A 766 -5.29 2.87 -15.76
CA GLN A 766 -4.05 2.13 -15.47
C GLN A 766 -4.26 0.64 -15.18
N ASN A 767 -5.46 0.21 -14.76
CA ASN A 767 -5.72 -1.15 -14.29
C ASN A 767 -5.98 -2.20 -15.38
N GLY A 768 -5.64 -1.91 -16.63
CA GLY A 768 -5.90 -2.76 -17.79
C GLY A 768 -7.33 -2.68 -18.36
N THR A 769 -8.20 -1.78 -17.87
CA THR A 769 -9.55 -1.58 -18.42
C THR A 769 -9.57 -0.62 -19.60
N THR A 770 -9.16 0.64 -19.39
CA THR A 770 -9.07 1.67 -20.45
C THR A 770 -7.63 1.97 -20.87
N GLY A 771 -6.65 1.53 -20.09
CA GLY A 771 -5.21 1.64 -20.35
C GLY A 771 -4.38 0.88 -19.31
N GLY A 772 -3.06 0.99 -19.40
CA GLY A 772 -2.11 0.33 -18.50
C GLY A 772 -2.14 -1.20 -18.60
N SER A 773 -1.85 -1.86 -17.47
CA SER A 773 -1.86 -3.32 -17.33
C SER A 773 -2.52 -3.70 -15.99
N PRO A 774 -3.19 -4.85 -15.88
CA PRO A 774 -3.80 -5.27 -14.62
C PRO A 774 -2.82 -5.22 -13.44
N PHE A 775 -3.27 -4.67 -12.32
CA PHE A 775 -2.48 -4.69 -11.09
C PHE A 775 -2.35 -6.13 -10.59
N VAL A 776 -1.12 -6.52 -10.28
CA VAL A 776 -0.74 -7.85 -9.78
C VAL A 776 -0.70 -7.86 -8.25
N THR A 777 -0.24 -6.76 -7.64
CA THR A 777 -0.31 -6.50 -6.19
C THR A 777 -1.10 -5.22 -5.94
N ARG A 778 -1.81 -5.14 -4.79
CA ARG A 778 -2.57 -3.92 -4.48
C ARG A 778 -1.69 -2.68 -4.28
N ALA A 779 -0.40 -2.87 -4.04
CA ALA A 779 0.57 -1.80 -3.82
C ALA A 779 0.98 -1.04 -5.11
N GLN A 780 0.83 -1.65 -6.30
CA GLN A 780 1.22 -1.01 -7.57
C GLN A 780 0.45 0.28 -7.87
N ILE A 781 -0.80 0.39 -7.41
CA ILE A 781 -1.64 1.59 -7.55
C ILE A 781 -0.93 2.89 -7.09
N VAL A 782 -0.01 2.79 -6.14
CA VAL A 782 0.75 3.91 -5.57
C VAL A 782 1.62 4.62 -6.61
N ASN A 783 2.17 3.90 -7.59
CA ASN A 783 3.00 4.50 -8.64
C ASN A 783 2.17 5.04 -9.80
N GLU A 784 1.12 4.31 -10.20
CA GLU A 784 0.36 4.62 -11.42
C GLU A 784 -0.71 5.70 -11.22
N VAL A 785 -1.16 5.94 -9.97
CA VAL A 785 -2.25 6.87 -9.64
C VAL A 785 -1.68 8.09 -8.91
N SER A 786 -1.32 9.11 -9.68
CA SER A 786 -0.66 10.32 -9.20
C SER A 786 -1.52 11.12 -8.22
N GLU A 787 -2.84 11.11 -8.40
CA GLU A 787 -3.81 11.81 -7.54
C GLU A 787 -3.86 11.27 -6.11
N LEU A 788 -3.20 10.15 -5.78
CA LEU A 788 -3.09 9.66 -4.41
C LEU A 788 -2.21 10.54 -3.49
N THR A 789 -1.30 11.34 -4.08
CA THR A 789 -0.31 12.13 -3.32
C THR A 789 -0.25 13.62 -3.67
N THR A 790 -1.18 14.12 -4.51
CA THR A 790 -1.23 15.51 -4.99
C THR A 790 -2.41 16.33 -4.44
N GLN A 791 -3.26 15.74 -3.58
CA GLN A 791 -4.48 16.37 -3.11
C GLN A 791 -4.25 17.60 -2.23
N SER A 792 -5.25 18.49 -2.22
CA SER A 792 -5.26 19.69 -1.38
C SER A 792 -5.17 19.32 0.11
N GLY A 793 -4.08 19.75 0.76
CA GLY A 793 -3.76 19.41 2.16
C GLY A 793 -2.55 18.49 2.31
N GLN A 794 -2.15 17.76 1.26
CA GLN A 794 -1.02 16.82 1.28
C GLN A 794 0.34 17.55 1.16
N THR A 795 0.67 18.33 2.19
CA THR A 795 1.83 19.25 2.23
C THR A 795 3.05 18.67 2.95
N THR A 796 2.89 17.59 3.69
CA THR A 796 3.95 16.82 4.35
C THR A 796 3.87 15.34 3.99
N ASP A 797 4.91 14.59 4.35
CA ASP A 797 5.06 13.18 4.07
C ASP A 797 3.90 12.36 4.65
N ALA A 798 3.64 12.52 5.95
CA ALA A 798 2.51 11.91 6.64
C ALA A 798 1.18 12.19 5.92
N SER A 799 0.93 13.43 5.49
CA SER A 799 -0.32 13.78 4.79
C SER A 799 -0.41 13.22 3.35
N LYS A 800 0.72 12.98 2.68
CA LYS A 800 0.77 12.34 1.36
C LYS A 800 0.48 10.84 1.43
N GLU A 801 0.90 10.20 2.52
CA GLU A 801 0.68 8.77 2.75
C GLU A 801 -0.70 8.46 3.37
N GLU A 802 -1.38 9.49 3.86
CA GLU A 802 -2.68 9.40 4.52
C GLU A 802 -3.74 8.72 3.65
N LEU A 803 -3.94 9.16 2.41
CA LEU A 803 -4.96 8.56 1.55
C LEU A 803 -4.64 7.08 1.25
N ILE A 804 -3.39 6.80 0.88
CA ILE A 804 -2.89 5.46 0.58
C ILE A 804 -3.16 4.51 1.75
N GLY A 805 -2.67 4.87 2.94
CA GLY A 805 -2.84 4.04 4.13
C GLY A 805 -4.30 3.83 4.56
N LYS A 806 -5.21 4.71 4.15
CA LYS A 806 -6.62 4.67 4.54
C LYS A 806 -7.50 3.76 3.66
N PHE A 807 -7.26 3.71 2.35
CA PHE A 807 -8.06 2.83 1.47
C PHE A 807 -7.44 1.43 1.28
N ILE A 808 -6.12 1.27 1.40
CA ILE A 808 -5.41 0.09 0.89
C ILE A 808 -5.76 -1.25 1.57
N ASN A 809 -6.28 -1.24 2.81
CA ASN A 809 -6.76 -2.47 3.44
C ASN A 809 -8.08 -2.98 2.82
N LEU A 810 -8.86 -2.08 2.20
CA LEU A 810 -10.16 -2.35 1.60
C LEU A 810 -10.07 -2.96 0.19
N THR A 811 -8.87 -3.28 -0.27
CA THR A 811 -8.64 -3.63 -1.69
C THR A 811 -8.05 -5.02 -1.89
N LYS A 812 -8.45 -5.62 -3.01
CA LYS A 812 -7.85 -6.80 -3.63
C LYS A 812 -7.47 -6.51 -5.09
N VAL A 813 -6.76 -7.44 -5.71
CA VAL A 813 -6.33 -7.40 -7.13
C VAL A 813 -6.56 -8.75 -7.81
N GLU A 814 -7.42 -9.59 -7.23
CA GLU A 814 -7.64 -10.95 -7.71
C GLU A 814 -8.32 -11.00 -9.08
N THR A 815 -8.26 -12.15 -9.73
CA THR A 815 -9.14 -12.43 -10.86
C THR A 815 -10.60 -12.35 -10.40
N PRO A 816 -11.54 -11.93 -11.26
CA PRO A 816 -12.94 -11.79 -10.85
C PRO A 816 -13.52 -13.12 -10.38
N ASP A 817 -14.24 -13.13 -9.26
CA ASP A 817 -14.73 -14.40 -8.69
C ASP A 817 -15.87 -15.01 -9.51
N LEU A 818 -16.48 -14.24 -10.41
CA LEU A 818 -17.71 -14.58 -11.10
C LEU A 818 -17.67 -14.12 -12.55
N TYR A 819 -18.22 -14.94 -13.45
CA TYR A 819 -18.24 -14.71 -14.89
C TYR A 819 -19.60 -15.07 -15.45
N THR A 820 -20.06 -14.32 -16.44
CA THR A 820 -21.21 -14.65 -17.29
C THR A 820 -20.70 -15.12 -18.64
N ILE A 821 -20.97 -16.37 -19.00
CA ILE A 821 -20.69 -16.92 -20.32
C ILE A 821 -21.97 -16.84 -21.15
N ILE A 822 -21.91 -16.16 -22.28
CA ILE A 822 -22.96 -16.18 -23.30
C ILE A 822 -22.46 -17.03 -24.46
N ALA A 823 -23.20 -18.09 -24.79
CA ALA A 823 -22.81 -19.08 -25.78
C ALA A 823 -23.99 -19.37 -26.72
N VAL A 824 -23.77 -19.34 -28.03
CA VAL A 824 -24.78 -19.63 -29.04
C VAL A 824 -24.28 -20.74 -29.98
N GLY A 825 -25.17 -21.67 -30.31
CA GLY A 825 -24.96 -22.71 -31.29
C GLY A 825 -26.10 -22.74 -32.29
N GLN A 826 -25.76 -22.86 -33.57
CA GLN A 826 -26.73 -22.94 -34.66
C GLN A 826 -26.45 -24.12 -35.56
N THR A 827 -27.50 -24.87 -35.91
CA THR A 827 -27.47 -25.94 -36.90
C THR A 827 -27.60 -25.33 -38.29
N LEU A 828 -26.69 -25.71 -39.18
CA LEU A 828 -26.60 -25.21 -40.55
C LEU A 828 -26.84 -26.33 -41.56
N LYS A 829 -27.51 -25.96 -42.64
CA LYS A 829 -27.61 -26.76 -43.86
C LYS A 829 -26.84 -26.05 -44.97
N ASP A 830 -25.58 -26.46 -45.09
CA ASP A 830 -24.65 -26.13 -46.17
C ASP A 830 -25.23 -26.51 -47.55
N ILE A 831 -25.28 -25.54 -48.46
CA ILE A 831 -25.76 -25.66 -49.83
C ILE A 831 -24.61 -25.41 -50.80
N GLY A 832 -23.94 -26.45 -51.26
CA GLY A 832 -22.91 -26.35 -52.30
C GLY A 832 -22.72 -27.64 -53.12
N PRO A 833 -22.01 -27.56 -54.26
CA PRO A 833 -21.57 -28.76 -54.99
C PRO A 833 -20.50 -29.52 -54.19
N ASP A 834 -20.34 -30.83 -54.44
CA ASP A 834 -19.37 -31.67 -53.71
C ASP A 834 -17.89 -31.32 -54.00
N GLU A 835 -17.61 -30.63 -55.12
CA GLU A 835 -16.29 -30.07 -55.45
C GLU A 835 -16.47 -28.70 -56.13
N GLY A 836 -15.73 -27.68 -55.67
CA GLY A 836 -15.63 -26.37 -56.33
C GLY A 836 -16.78 -25.39 -56.01
N THR A 837 -16.97 -24.39 -56.88
CA THR A 837 -17.97 -23.32 -56.71
C THR A 837 -19.04 -23.40 -57.79
N ALA A 838 -20.30 -23.19 -57.43
CA ALA A 838 -21.42 -23.03 -58.37
C ALA A 838 -22.19 -21.73 -58.11
N SER A 839 -22.82 -21.15 -59.13
CA SER A 839 -23.73 -20.01 -58.94
C SER A 839 -25.17 -20.51 -58.73
N ILE A 840 -25.84 -20.02 -57.69
CA ILE A 840 -27.30 -20.13 -57.54
C ILE A 840 -27.96 -18.75 -57.57
N TYR A 841 -29.21 -18.69 -58.04
CA TYR A 841 -30.01 -17.47 -57.97
C TYR A 841 -31.01 -17.55 -56.81
N LYS A 842 -30.83 -16.71 -55.80
CA LYS A 842 -31.77 -16.53 -54.68
C LYS A 842 -32.19 -15.06 -54.65
N SER A 843 -33.49 -14.78 -54.53
CA SER A 843 -34.02 -13.40 -54.48
C SER A 843 -33.55 -12.46 -55.61
N ASN A 844 -33.36 -12.99 -56.83
CA ASN A 844 -32.82 -12.29 -58.01
C ASN A 844 -31.36 -11.79 -57.89
N GLN A 845 -30.58 -12.30 -56.94
CA GLN A 845 -29.13 -12.12 -56.89
C GLN A 845 -28.40 -13.43 -57.18
N GLU A 846 -27.25 -13.33 -57.84
CA GLU A 846 -26.35 -14.46 -58.04
C GLU A 846 -25.48 -14.62 -56.79
N VAL A 847 -25.57 -15.80 -56.16
CA VAL A 847 -24.77 -16.16 -54.99
C VAL A 847 -23.86 -17.31 -55.39
N ASN A 848 -22.56 -17.12 -55.23
CA ASN A 848 -21.57 -18.18 -55.38
C ASN A 848 -21.65 -19.09 -54.16
N VAL A 849 -21.91 -20.36 -54.37
CA VAL A 849 -21.95 -21.39 -53.34
C VAL A 849 -20.80 -22.38 -53.47
N LYS A 850 -20.22 -22.75 -52.34
CA LYS A 850 -19.11 -23.67 -52.16
C LYS A 850 -19.27 -24.43 -50.83
N LYS A 851 -19.37 -25.76 -50.93
CA LYS A 851 -19.47 -26.64 -49.78
C LYS A 851 -18.28 -26.49 -48.82
N GLY A 852 -18.55 -26.43 -47.53
CA GLY A 852 -17.55 -26.20 -46.49
C GLY A 852 -17.13 -24.74 -46.25
N ARG A 853 -17.72 -23.78 -46.99
CA ARG A 853 -17.74 -22.34 -46.67
C ARG A 853 -19.15 -21.99 -46.22
N PHE A 854 -19.30 -21.01 -45.34
CA PHE A 854 -20.63 -20.43 -45.09
C PHE A 854 -20.93 -19.38 -46.15
N ASP A 855 -21.93 -19.65 -46.98
CA ASP A 855 -22.31 -18.79 -48.08
C ASP A 855 -23.52 -17.94 -47.70
N ILE A 856 -23.24 -16.68 -47.36
CA ILE A 856 -24.25 -15.71 -46.95
C ILE A 856 -25.39 -15.60 -47.96
N ASN A 857 -26.61 -15.56 -47.46
CA ASN A 857 -27.86 -15.70 -48.22
C ASN A 857 -28.09 -17.06 -48.90
N ALA A 858 -27.11 -17.95 -49.12
CA ALA A 858 -27.37 -19.26 -49.69
C ALA A 858 -27.82 -20.26 -48.62
N ASP A 859 -26.96 -20.50 -47.63
CA ASP A 859 -27.13 -21.48 -46.57
C ASP A 859 -28.39 -21.24 -45.72
N GLU A 860 -28.86 -22.30 -45.07
CA GLU A 860 -30.08 -22.29 -44.26
C GLU A 860 -29.76 -22.63 -42.80
N VAL A 861 -29.94 -21.65 -41.91
CA VAL A 861 -29.98 -21.89 -40.45
C VAL A 861 -31.28 -22.63 -40.14
N THR A 862 -31.19 -23.86 -39.62
CA THR A 862 -32.38 -24.69 -39.37
C THR A 862 -32.85 -24.67 -37.92
N SER A 863 -31.95 -24.36 -36.97
CA SER A 863 -32.27 -24.15 -35.56
C SER A 863 -31.13 -23.43 -34.84
N SER A 864 -31.47 -22.65 -33.82
CA SER A 864 -30.55 -22.00 -32.87
C SER A 864 -30.82 -22.46 -31.43
N GLN A 865 -29.80 -22.34 -30.58
CA GLN A 865 -29.93 -22.41 -29.12
C GLN A 865 -28.91 -21.44 -28.51
N LYS A 866 -29.37 -20.62 -27.57
CA LYS A 866 -28.52 -19.75 -26.75
C LYS A 866 -28.47 -20.27 -25.31
N ILE A 867 -27.33 -20.10 -24.66
CA ILE A 867 -27.05 -20.43 -23.27
C ILE A 867 -26.47 -19.16 -22.61
N LEU A 868 -27.04 -18.78 -21.47
CA LEU A 868 -26.39 -17.86 -20.52
C LEU A 868 -26.06 -18.67 -19.27
N ALA A 869 -24.83 -18.60 -18.79
CA ALA A 869 -24.39 -19.32 -17.62
C ALA A 869 -23.56 -18.41 -16.69
N ARG A 870 -23.83 -18.47 -15.38
CA ARG A 870 -22.99 -17.81 -14.37
C ARG A 870 -22.05 -18.83 -13.76
N VAL A 871 -20.76 -18.51 -13.77
CA VAL A 871 -19.66 -19.41 -13.45
C VAL A 871 -18.77 -18.73 -12.42
N LYS A 872 -18.64 -19.34 -11.25
CA LYS A 872 -17.77 -18.89 -10.16
C LYS A 872 -16.38 -19.51 -10.30
N TYR A 873 -15.33 -18.71 -10.16
CA TYR A 873 -13.95 -19.17 -10.06
C TYR A 873 -13.65 -19.65 -8.64
N ASP A 874 -12.78 -20.65 -8.51
CA ASP A 874 -12.28 -21.10 -7.21
C ASP A 874 -10.88 -20.54 -6.97
N GLU A 875 -10.77 -19.46 -6.18
CA GLU A 875 -9.48 -18.90 -5.77
C GLU A 875 -8.58 -19.94 -5.06
N THR A 876 -9.15 -21.02 -4.49
CA THR A 876 -8.38 -22.09 -3.83
C THR A 876 -7.80 -23.13 -4.80
N HIS A 877 -8.28 -23.17 -6.05
CA HIS A 877 -7.85 -24.07 -7.11
C HIS A 877 -7.85 -23.32 -8.47
N PRO A 878 -6.73 -22.72 -8.91
CA PRO A 878 -6.70 -21.76 -10.03
C PRO A 878 -7.03 -22.34 -11.42
N ASP A 879 -7.29 -23.65 -11.51
CA ASP A 879 -7.79 -24.32 -12.69
C ASP A 879 -9.30 -24.62 -12.62
N SER A 880 -10.01 -24.20 -11.57
CA SER A 880 -11.34 -24.72 -11.22
C SER A 880 -12.43 -23.65 -11.24
N PHE A 881 -13.57 -24.04 -11.81
CA PHE A 881 -14.73 -23.18 -12.06
C PHE A 881 -16.00 -23.97 -11.79
N TYR A 882 -16.93 -23.37 -11.05
CA TYR A 882 -18.21 -23.96 -10.65
C TYR A 882 -19.36 -23.23 -11.36
N ILE A 883 -20.27 -23.98 -11.97
CA ILE A 883 -21.48 -23.41 -12.57
C ILE A 883 -22.45 -23.09 -11.42
N GLN A 884 -22.75 -21.80 -11.22
CA GLN A 884 -23.78 -21.36 -10.27
C GLN A 884 -25.17 -21.49 -10.87
N ASP A 885 -25.33 -21.06 -12.13
CA ASP A 885 -26.59 -21.09 -12.86
C ASP A 885 -26.33 -21.32 -14.36
N ILE A 886 -27.27 -21.99 -15.03
CA ILE A 886 -27.26 -22.19 -16.48
C ILE A 886 -28.68 -22.12 -17.05
N MET A 887 -28.92 -21.09 -17.84
CA MET A 887 -30.18 -20.78 -18.47
C MET A 887 -30.11 -21.09 -19.97
N TYR A 888 -30.98 -21.98 -20.44
CA TYR A 888 -31.21 -22.18 -21.87
C TYR A 888 -32.23 -21.16 -22.34
N LEU A 889 -31.79 -20.23 -23.17
CA LEU A 889 -32.63 -19.18 -23.73
C LEU A 889 -33.25 -19.68 -25.04
N GLU A 890 -34.57 -19.58 -25.14
CA GLU A 890 -35.30 -19.77 -26.40
C GLU A 890 -35.27 -18.46 -27.19
N ASP A 891 -34.98 -18.54 -28.50
CA ASP A 891 -35.02 -17.40 -29.45
C ASP A 891 -36.45 -17.17 -30.01
#